data_AF-A0A127ZCZ4-F1
#
_entry.id   AF-A0A127ZCZ4-F1
#
_cell.length_a   1.000
_cell.length_b   1.000
_cell.length_c   1.000
_cell.angle_alpha   90.00
_cell.angle_beta   90.00
_cell.angle_gamma   90.00
#
_symmetry.space_group_name_H-M   'P 1'
#
loop_
_entity.id
_entity.type
_entity.pdbx_description
1 polymer ?
#
loop_
_entity_poly.entity_id
_entity_poly.type
_entity_poly.pdbx_seq_one_letter_code
_entity_poly.pdbx_strand_id
1 'polypeptide(L)'
;MTGAGYQLLHSRESEETCVSMDEELKPALCKPHSLNSNDEEDQTTKRSRPWLLFKAIFCLVLIASSAFAACCVRRSGGISGASAIWNNRPALTHQPASTHLASDSSVVFGLGIGDVTGPIVEVNMMGYASLPQTNTGLHTRLRSRAFIIGSNDSRAYLSKLSGRFQSLIPTADGSATRWLFINSDICMGDTAVRKAVVDALRDRYPGIYGERNVAFVGTHSHAGPGGFMQALLPTLTSKGVILQNFDAIVEGTVRAAVRAHEDFVARQGRLAQGASTRLSYGKARLEDAHIQRSRYAYEQNPQEERDLYNDEDQDHEFGLLKFEDLTTDAEASAAGFLSWYAVHGTSLYENNTLTSGDNKGLAALLYETAQQPDKLPGQNDFVAGFSQALVGDTSPNTKGAYCDDGSECEFKHSTCDNGKGKERVQTCHGRGPAWGRDELLGVSPTGGYDWASNEIIARKQVNAAREIMLRNPASSAAGDEGLTVLSGPIKSVKMNVDMSKYTVYRPDGSRVKTCPAALGYGFAGGTTDGPGAFDFVQGSNKTDHHNPFWDLVKGFIKNPGPEQIECQAPKAILLDIGEIHKPYDWGPSIVEVQILRVGQLFILIVPGEFTTMAGRRLKRAVGEAITKAGLVEDGAEPIVQVSGPASTYGHYVTTEEEYNVQRYEGSSTLFGPHTLEAYMDVFSRRLVPALRQGARDLPIGPQKSFDITKAWKLKTGVVYDNPPIGHSFGDVLDQPLLSYPLPNSNSSLFNDSPTTSSTSNITVTFVGANPRNNLRLEGTYFEIQRYDDSGTWVVERTDGHHSTTMRWTRTNELHGSSKVEIGWDVEPWTKPGLYRIVYYGDRKTPFTGKIQPFDATSNEFYLV
;
A
#
# COMPACT_ATOMS: atom_id res chain seq x y z
N MET A 1 11.10 -40.11 3.50
CA MET A 1 12.09 -40.28 4.61
C MET A 1 11.63 -39.39 5.77
N THR A 2 12.15 -39.55 6.99
CA THR A 2 11.56 -38.89 8.18
C THR A 2 11.72 -37.37 8.18
N GLY A 3 10.63 -36.64 8.43
CA GLY A 3 10.58 -35.18 8.34
C GLY A 3 11.27 -34.42 9.48
N ALA A 4 11.55 -33.13 9.21
CA ALA A 4 12.22 -32.22 10.14
C ALA A 4 11.21 -31.30 10.86
N GLY A 5 10.80 -31.68 12.07
CA GLY A 5 10.02 -30.79 12.94
C GLY A 5 10.88 -29.67 13.52
N TYR A 6 10.39 -28.42 13.46
CA TYR A 6 11.11 -27.22 13.92
C TYR A 6 11.16 -27.12 15.46
N GLN A 7 12.03 -27.90 16.12
CA GLN A 7 12.39 -27.64 17.52
C GLN A 7 13.46 -26.55 17.63
N LEU A 8 13.16 -25.54 18.46
CA LEU A 8 13.84 -24.26 18.43
C LEU A 8 14.52 -23.98 19.80
N LEU A 9 15.73 -24.51 19.98
CA LEU A 9 16.46 -24.51 21.26
C LEU A 9 16.94 -23.11 21.71
N HIS A 10 17.50 -23.04 22.92
CA HIS A 10 17.94 -21.80 23.57
C HIS A 10 19.18 -21.16 22.94
N SER A 11 19.22 -19.82 22.98
CA SER A 11 20.35 -19.01 22.56
C SER A 11 21.61 -19.26 23.39
N ARG A 12 22.77 -19.31 22.72
CA ARG A 12 24.09 -19.12 23.36
C ARG A 12 24.55 -17.69 23.11
N GLU A 13 25.30 -17.13 24.06
CA GLU A 13 25.70 -15.72 24.05
C GLU A 13 26.87 -15.44 23.10
N SER A 14 27.14 -14.16 22.87
CA SER A 14 28.15 -13.65 21.94
C SER A 14 29.58 -13.83 22.46
N GLU A 15 30.48 -14.28 21.59
CA GLU A 15 31.92 -14.05 21.74
C GLU A 15 32.42 -13.12 20.62
N GLU A 16 33.18 -12.11 21.00
CA GLU A 16 33.81 -11.15 20.09
C GLU A 16 35.10 -11.73 19.50
N THR A 17 35.43 -11.38 18.27
CA THR A 17 36.74 -11.71 17.66
C THR A 17 37.39 -10.48 17.04
N CYS A 18 38.16 -9.75 17.85
CA CYS A 18 39.25 -8.95 17.34
C CYS A 18 40.37 -9.89 16.85
N VAL A 19 41.01 -9.57 15.72
CA VAL A 19 42.21 -10.28 15.23
C VAL A 19 43.34 -9.26 15.09
N SER A 20 44.53 -9.63 15.57
CA SER A 20 45.68 -8.74 15.74
C SER A 20 46.57 -8.63 14.50
N MET A 21 47.45 -7.63 14.52
CA MET A 21 48.61 -7.48 13.62
C MET A 21 49.83 -8.24 14.16
N ASP A 22 50.74 -8.61 13.25
CA ASP A 22 52.23 -8.61 13.31
C ASP A 22 52.69 -8.90 11.85
N GLU A 23 53.55 -8.13 11.18
CA GLU A 23 55.04 -8.11 11.20
C GLU A 23 55.70 -9.47 10.89
N GLU A 24 56.73 -9.64 10.02
CA GLU A 24 57.62 -8.73 9.25
C GLU A 24 57.62 -9.09 7.72
N LEU A 25 58.22 -8.40 6.73
CA LEU A 25 59.65 -8.04 6.52
C LEU A 25 59.87 -6.93 5.44
N LYS A 26 61.12 -6.47 5.28
CA LYS A 26 61.64 -5.30 4.51
C LYS A 26 62.88 -5.70 3.65
N PRO A 27 63.60 -4.79 2.93
CA PRO A 27 63.22 -3.66 2.05
C PRO A 27 64.08 -3.52 0.74
N ALA A 28 63.66 -2.69 -0.23
CA ALA A 28 64.48 -2.03 -1.30
C ALA A 28 63.60 -1.01 -2.08
N LEU A 29 64.04 0.03 -2.80
CA LEU A 29 65.36 0.64 -3.08
C LEU A 29 65.20 2.18 -3.33
N CYS A 30 66.27 2.90 -3.73
CA CYS A 30 66.44 4.35 -3.50
C CYS A 30 66.08 5.36 -4.62
N LYS A 31 65.57 6.54 -4.18
CA LYS A 31 65.92 7.94 -4.58
C LYS A 31 65.42 8.57 -5.92
N PRO A 32 65.49 9.95 -6.07
CA PRO A 32 64.57 10.73 -6.92
C PRO A 32 65.20 11.82 -7.84
N HIS A 33 64.35 12.57 -8.55
CA HIS A 33 64.55 13.93 -9.12
C HIS A 33 63.18 14.66 -9.09
N SER A 34 62.95 15.98 -8.89
CA SER A 34 63.67 17.26 -9.12
C SER A 34 63.67 17.73 -10.59
N LEU A 35 63.42 18.98 -10.99
CA LEU A 35 62.92 20.23 -10.34
C LEU A 35 62.63 21.26 -11.48
N ASN A 36 62.20 22.49 -11.14
CA ASN A 36 62.24 23.72 -12.00
C ASN A 36 61.27 23.78 -13.21
N SER A 37 60.81 24.94 -13.70
CA SER A 37 60.94 26.35 -13.23
C SER A 37 60.05 27.35 -14.04
N ASN A 38 59.56 28.42 -13.39
CA ASN A 38 59.54 29.84 -13.87
C ASN A 38 58.65 30.25 -15.10
N ASP A 39 58.18 31.49 -15.30
CA ASP A 39 58.20 32.76 -14.51
C ASP A 39 57.06 33.75 -14.93
N GLU A 40 56.79 34.76 -14.07
CA GLU A 40 56.30 36.16 -14.28
C GLU A 40 55.04 36.53 -15.13
N GLU A 41 54.20 37.55 -14.80
CA GLU A 41 53.95 38.29 -13.52
C GLU A 41 52.42 38.31 -13.15
N ASP A 42 51.55 39.35 -13.07
CA ASP A 42 51.57 40.83 -13.24
C ASP A 42 50.51 41.51 -12.29
N GLN A 43 50.36 42.84 -12.35
CA GLN A 43 49.91 43.72 -11.28
C GLN A 43 48.40 43.91 -11.00
N THR A 44 48.04 43.62 -9.76
CA THR A 44 47.23 44.45 -8.83
C THR A 44 45.76 44.84 -9.10
N THR A 45 44.93 44.64 -8.07
CA THR A 45 44.22 45.75 -7.39
C THR A 45 43.79 45.33 -5.96
N LYS A 46 43.51 46.28 -5.06
CA LYS A 46 43.32 46.02 -3.60
C LYS A 46 41.87 46.29 -3.13
N ARG A 47 41.30 45.42 -2.28
CA ARG A 47 40.35 45.84 -1.23
C ARG A 47 40.19 44.88 -0.03
N SER A 48 40.37 45.43 1.18
CA SER A 48 39.78 45.07 2.49
C SER A 48 39.62 43.61 2.96
N ARG A 49 40.51 43.22 3.89
CA ARG A 49 40.39 42.27 5.03
C ARG A 49 39.26 42.64 6.04
N PRO A 50 39.02 41.88 7.16
CA PRO A 50 39.21 40.44 7.46
C PRO A 50 38.06 39.77 8.30
N TRP A 51 37.95 38.42 8.30
CA TRP A 51 37.30 37.68 9.41
C TRP A 51 37.86 36.25 9.65
N LEU A 52 39.18 36.12 9.84
CA LEU A 52 39.85 34.81 10.00
C LEU A 52 40.82 34.70 11.19
N LEU A 53 40.83 35.68 12.11
CA LEU A 53 41.68 35.66 13.32
C LEU A 53 40.97 35.19 14.61
N PHE A 54 39.66 34.93 14.56
CA PHE A 54 38.85 34.67 15.76
C PHE A 54 38.74 33.20 16.19
N LYS A 55 39.19 32.24 15.36
CA LYS A 55 39.07 30.80 15.65
C LYS A 55 40.31 30.15 16.29
N ALA A 56 41.42 30.86 16.41
CA ALA A 56 42.68 30.31 16.95
C ALA A 56 42.80 30.40 18.49
N ILE A 57 41.99 31.24 19.15
CA ILE A 57 42.17 31.58 20.58
C ILE A 57 41.23 30.80 21.50
N PHE A 58 40.04 30.38 21.02
CA PHE A 58 39.04 29.73 21.88
C PHE A 58 39.35 28.26 22.23
N CYS A 59 40.17 27.58 21.42
CA CYS A 59 40.52 26.16 21.64
C CYS A 59 41.63 25.94 22.70
N LEU A 60 42.25 27.00 23.23
CA LEU A 60 43.35 26.91 24.20
C LEU A 60 42.94 27.19 25.65
N VAL A 61 41.65 27.45 25.92
CA VAL A 61 41.14 27.84 27.25
C VAL A 61 40.38 26.70 27.96
N LEU A 62 40.16 25.56 27.29
CA LEU A 62 39.34 24.44 27.81
C LEU A 62 40.14 23.16 28.16
N ILE A 63 41.48 23.19 28.15
CA ILE A 63 42.33 22.03 28.46
C ILE A 63 43.45 22.40 29.46
N ALA A 64 43.10 23.04 30.60
CA ALA A 64 44.11 23.45 31.60
C ALA A 64 43.64 23.64 33.07
N SER A 65 42.54 23.05 33.56
CA SER A 65 42.19 23.17 35.00
C SER A 65 41.16 22.17 35.56
N SER A 66 41.59 21.20 36.39
CA SER A 66 40.87 20.72 37.60
C SER A 66 41.52 19.50 38.31
N ALA A 67 42.74 19.63 38.85
CA ALA A 67 43.28 18.61 39.77
C ALA A 67 44.31 19.17 40.77
N PHE A 68 43.89 19.47 42.02
CA PHE A 68 44.54 19.05 43.29
C PHE A 68 43.89 19.71 44.53
N ALA A 69 43.67 18.91 45.59
CA ALA A 69 43.68 19.24 47.04
C ALA A 69 42.78 20.37 47.66
N ALA A 70 42.38 20.33 48.95
CA ALA A 70 42.22 19.23 49.92
C ALA A 70 41.51 19.70 51.24
N CYS A 71 41.08 18.72 52.05
CA CYS A 71 40.92 18.72 53.53
C CYS A 71 39.68 19.31 54.26
N CYS A 72 39.39 18.64 55.40
CA CYS A 72 38.34 18.85 56.42
C CYS A 72 36.88 18.70 55.93
N VAL A 73 35.96 17.99 56.63
CA VAL A 73 35.83 17.69 58.08
C VAL A 73 35.81 16.16 58.39
N ARG A 74 35.86 15.78 59.68
CA ARG A 74 36.17 14.43 60.21
C ARG A 74 35.24 14.01 61.37
N ARG A 75 34.59 12.82 61.29
CA ARG A 75 34.11 11.91 62.38
C ARG A 75 33.32 10.73 61.73
N SER A 76 33.71 9.45 61.77
CA SER A 76 33.84 8.44 62.87
C SER A 76 32.53 7.66 63.17
N GLY A 77 32.46 6.32 63.30
CA GLY A 77 33.41 5.19 63.09
C GLY A 77 32.98 4.24 61.95
N GLY A 78 33.52 3.03 61.71
CA GLY A 78 34.10 2.00 62.61
C GLY A 78 33.00 1.00 63.02
N ILE A 79 33.09 -0.34 62.94
CA ILE A 79 34.19 -1.36 62.96
C ILE A 79 33.64 -2.64 62.26
N SER A 80 34.25 -3.20 61.20
CA SER A 80 35.24 -4.32 61.12
C SER A 80 34.69 -5.77 61.06
N GLY A 81 35.38 -6.67 60.32
CA GLY A 81 35.09 -8.12 60.18
C GLY A 81 34.47 -8.48 58.82
N ALA A 82 35.03 -9.26 57.87
CA ALA A 82 36.11 -10.28 57.78
C ALA A 82 35.66 -11.75 57.96
N SER A 83 36.17 -12.62 57.06
CA SER A 83 35.86 -14.06 56.86
C SER A 83 34.43 -14.35 56.34
N ALA A 84 34.13 -15.11 55.27
CA ALA A 84 34.72 -16.24 54.53
C ALA A 84 34.05 -17.61 54.82
N ILE A 85 34.07 -18.50 53.81
CA ILE A 85 33.79 -19.96 53.83
C ILE A 85 32.31 -20.45 53.73
N TRP A 86 32.04 -21.02 52.55
CA TRP A 86 31.21 -22.20 52.22
C TRP A 86 29.67 -22.13 51.98
N ASN A 87 29.33 -22.70 50.81
CA ASN A 87 28.14 -23.45 50.40
C ASN A 87 27.01 -23.69 51.43
N ASN A 88 25.79 -23.32 51.04
CA ASN A 88 24.72 -24.32 50.90
C ASN A 88 23.60 -23.86 49.96
N ARG A 89 23.00 -24.81 49.23
CA ARG A 89 21.73 -24.60 48.51
C ARG A 89 20.56 -24.90 49.45
N PRO A 90 19.54 -24.05 49.53
CA PRO A 90 18.16 -24.47 49.75
C PRO A 90 17.47 -24.65 48.39
N ALA A 91 16.82 -25.79 48.17
CA ALA A 91 15.84 -25.90 47.10
C ALA A 91 14.56 -25.17 47.54
N LEU A 92 14.24 -24.04 46.91
CA LEU A 92 12.96 -23.35 47.11
C LEU A 92 12.03 -23.69 45.94
N THR A 93 10.82 -24.09 46.29
CA THR A 93 9.77 -24.49 45.36
C THR A 93 9.37 -23.33 44.46
N HIS A 94 9.23 -23.60 43.16
CA HIS A 94 8.53 -22.67 42.26
C HIS A 94 7.07 -22.54 42.71
N GLN A 95 6.75 -21.47 43.43
CA GLN A 95 5.44 -20.86 43.26
C GLN A 95 5.46 -20.13 41.91
N PRO A 96 4.48 -20.35 41.01
CA PRO A 96 4.30 -19.44 39.88
C PRO A 96 3.88 -18.09 40.46
N ALA A 97 4.76 -17.09 40.36
CA ALA A 97 4.37 -15.72 40.64
C ALA A 97 3.30 -15.34 39.61
N SER A 98 2.07 -15.09 40.05
CA SER A 98 0.99 -14.65 39.18
C SER A 98 1.31 -13.25 38.67
N THR A 99 1.96 -13.18 37.51
CA THR A 99 2.13 -11.95 36.74
C THR A 99 0.76 -11.54 36.21
N HIS A 100 -0.03 -10.89 37.06
CA HIS A 100 -1.16 -10.09 36.64
C HIS A 100 -0.64 -9.08 35.61
N LEU A 101 -0.93 -9.34 34.34
CA LEU A 101 -0.59 -8.44 33.25
C LEU A 101 -1.23 -7.08 33.54
N ALA A 102 -0.38 -6.06 33.57
CA ALA A 102 -0.70 -4.83 34.27
C ALA A 102 -1.71 -3.97 33.49
N SER A 103 -2.78 -3.58 34.18
CA SER A 103 -3.74 -2.54 33.78
C SER A 103 -4.60 -2.87 32.56
N ASP A 104 -5.89 -3.06 32.80
CA ASP A 104 -6.93 -3.06 31.79
C ASP A 104 -6.91 -1.72 31.03
N SER A 105 -6.26 -1.73 29.86
CA SER A 105 -5.95 -0.53 29.09
C SER A 105 -7.03 -0.38 28.02
N SER A 106 -7.99 0.52 28.27
CA SER A 106 -9.08 0.79 27.33
C SER A 106 -8.54 1.06 25.93
N VAL A 107 -8.96 0.24 24.98
CA VAL A 107 -8.52 0.32 23.58
C VAL A 107 -9.33 1.40 22.90
N VAL A 108 -8.68 2.48 22.50
CA VAL A 108 -9.28 3.57 21.75
C VAL A 108 -8.91 3.42 20.28
N PHE A 109 -9.84 3.81 19.42
CA PHE A 109 -9.60 3.90 17.98
C PHE A 109 -10.00 5.27 17.45
N GLY A 110 -9.60 5.57 16.22
CA GLY A 110 -10.07 6.73 15.48
C GLY A 110 -10.04 6.45 13.98
N LEU A 111 -11.07 6.92 13.28
CA LEU A 111 -11.36 6.62 11.88
C LEU A 111 -11.39 7.92 11.07
N GLY A 112 -10.92 7.87 9.82
CA GLY A 112 -10.94 9.04 8.95
C GLY A 112 -10.79 8.67 7.48
N ILE A 113 -11.36 9.50 6.62
CA ILE A 113 -11.34 9.33 5.17
C ILE A 113 -10.84 10.62 4.50
N GLY A 114 -10.21 10.53 3.33
CA GLY A 114 -9.73 11.69 2.58
C GLY A 114 -9.53 11.40 1.10
N ASP A 115 -9.87 12.36 0.24
CA ASP A 115 -9.72 12.24 -1.22
C ASP A 115 -8.25 12.26 -1.65
N VAL A 116 -7.81 11.23 -2.38
CA VAL A 116 -6.47 11.09 -2.98
C VAL A 116 -6.54 11.08 -4.52
N THR A 117 -7.66 11.52 -5.11
CA THR A 117 -7.88 11.47 -6.56
C THR A 117 -6.91 12.40 -7.30
N GLY A 118 -5.90 11.79 -7.90
CA GLY A 118 -4.93 12.46 -8.76
C GLY A 118 -5.51 12.95 -10.11
N PRO A 119 -4.64 13.27 -11.09
CA PRO A 119 -5.04 13.81 -12.38
C PRO A 119 -5.84 12.80 -13.23
N ILE A 120 -7.16 12.96 -13.27
CA ILE A 120 -8.12 12.09 -13.95
C ILE A 120 -8.07 12.13 -15.50
N VAL A 121 -7.13 12.86 -16.11
CA VAL A 121 -6.94 12.86 -17.59
C VAL A 121 -5.47 12.93 -17.98
N GLU A 122 -5.16 12.50 -19.21
CA GLU A 122 -3.86 12.59 -19.89
C GLU A 122 -2.67 11.89 -19.19
N VAL A 123 -2.81 11.40 -17.97
CA VAL A 123 -1.78 10.67 -17.22
C VAL A 123 -1.95 9.17 -17.44
N ASN A 124 -0.85 8.43 -17.49
CA ASN A 124 -0.89 6.98 -17.65
C ASN A 124 -1.31 6.31 -16.34
N MET A 125 -2.06 5.23 -16.42
CA MET A 125 -2.58 4.52 -15.24
C MET A 125 -1.52 3.58 -14.66
N MET A 126 -1.59 3.32 -13.35
CA MET A 126 -0.62 2.49 -12.62
C MET A 126 -1.15 1.06 -12.46
N GLY A 127 -0.29 0.07 -12.69
CA GLY A 127 -0.64 -1.34 -12.67
C GLY A 127 -0.14 -2.03 -13.93
N TYR A 128 -0.98 -2.09 -14.96
CA TYR A 128 -0.74 -2.82 -16.21
C TYR A 128 0.49 -2.41 -17.05
N ALA A 129 1.15 -1.28 -16.73
CA ALA A 129 2.29 -0.74 -17.49
C ALA A 129 2.01 -0.51 -19.00
N SER A 130 0.74 -0.39 -19.38
CA SER A 130 0.29 -0.23 -20.76
C SER A 130 0.38 1.22 -21.21
N LEU A 131 1.10 1.51 -22.30
CA LEU A 131 1.21 2.87 -22.84
C LEU A 131 -0.11 3.45 -23.40
N PRO A 132 -0.99 2.67 -24.07
CA PRO A 132 -2.34 3.11 -24.42
C PRO A 132 -3.22 3.49 -23.22
N GLN A 133 -3.02 2.87 -22.04
CA GLN A 133 -3.87 3.10 -20.86
C GLN A 133 -3.60 4.47 -20.21
N THR A 134 -4.16 5.51 -20.81
CA THR A 134 -4.08 6.89 -20.35
C THR A 134 -5.46 7.33 -19.86
N ASN A 135 -5.54 7.93 -18.67
CA ASN A 135 -6.78 8.41 -18.09
C ASN A 135 -7.52 9.34 -19.06
N THR A 136 -8.82 9.12 -19.24
CA THR A 136 -9.75 9.97 -20.00
C THR A 136 -10.88 10.53 -19.12
N GLY A 137 -10.93 10.17 -17.84
CA GLY A 137 -11.95 10.67 -16.93
C GLY A 137 -12.00 9.93 -15.59
N LEU A 138 -13.19 9.94 -14.97
CA LEU A 138 -13.46 9.49 -13.61
C LEU A 138 -14.71 8.60 -13.56
N HIS A 139 -14.61 7.49 -12.83
CA HIS A 139 -15.72 6.65 -12.40
C HIS A 139 -15.94 6.80 -10.90
N THR A 140 -14.89 6.61 -10.08
CA THR A 140 -14.99 6.77 -8.63
C THR A 140 -13.79 7.53 -8.07
N ARG A 141 -14.06 8.51 -7.21
CA ARG A 141 -13.06 9.21 -6.38
C ARG A 141 -12.25 8.20 -5.55
N LEU A 142 -10.93 8.27 -5.66
CA LEU A 142 -9.98 7.45 -4.90
C LEU A 142 -9.83 8.01 -3.49
N ARG A 143 -9.90 7.18 -2.45
CA ARG A 143 -9.83 7.64 -1.05
C ARG A 143 -8.77 6.91 -0.23
N SER A 144 -8.12 7.65 0.66
CA SER A 144 -7.35 7.10 1.77
C SER A 144 -8.25 6.95 2.99
N ARG A 145 -8.24 5.77 3.60
CA ARG A 145 -8.97 5.40 4.81
C ARG A 145 -7.98 5.07 5.92
N ALA A 146 -8.04 5.85 7.00
CA ALA A 146 -7.10 5.84 8.10
C ALA A 146 -7.73 5.23 9.36
N PHE A 147 -7.04 4.25 9.93
CA PHE A 147 -7.46 3.49 11.10
C PHE A 147 -6.38 3.63 12.17
N ILE A 148 -6.66 4.36 13.23
CA ILE A 148 -5.79 4.47 14.39
C ILE A 148 -6.29 3.51 15.47
N ILE A 149 -5.38 2.76 16.08
CA ILE A 149 -5.63 2.01 17.33
C ILE A 149 -4.55 2.40 18.34
N GLY A 150 -4.95 2.65 19.59
CA GLY A 150 -4.06 3.10 20.64
C GLY A 150 -4.62 2.91 22.04
N SER A 151 -3.73 2.75 23.01
CA SER A 151 -4.14 2.69 24.43
C SER A 151 -4.60 4.07 24.90
N ASN A 152 -5.65 4.11 25.72
CA ASN A 152 -6.09 5.32 26.42
C ASN A 152 -5.09 5.80 27.50
N ASP A 153 -4.04 5.02 27.79
CA ASP A 153 -3.12 5.27 28.90
C ASP A 153 -2.24 6.51 28.67
N SER A 154 -2.63 7.62 29.32
CA SER A 154 -1.99 8.94 29.26
C SER A 154 -0.53 9.01 29.75
N ARG A 155 0.09 7.87 30.12
CA ARG A 155 1.49 7.77 30.60
C ARG A 155 2.57 8.12 29.56
N ALA A 156 2.20 8.63 28.38
CA ALA A 156 3.09 9.32 27.44
C ALA A 156 3.92 10.47 28.09
N TYR A 157 3.49 11.01 29.24
CA TYR A 157 4.28 11.98 29.99
C TYR A 157 5.58 11.40 30.60
N LEU A 158 5.63 10.09 30.90
CA LEU A 158 6.78 9.45 31.56
C LEU A 158 7.90 9.05 30.59
N SER A 159 7.61 8.79 29.30
CA SER A 159 8.66 8.48 28.31
C SER A 159 9.58 9.68 28.05
N LYS A 160 9.12 10.91 28.28
CA LYS A 160 9.96 12.13 28.22
C LYS A 160 11.07 12.16 29.28
N LEU A 161 10.97 11.38 30.37
CA LEU A 161 11.97 11.33 31.44
C LEU A 161 12.96 10.16 31.30
N SER A 162 12.57 9.04 30.66
CA SER A 162 13.46 7.89 30.45
C SER A 162 14.47 8.10 29.32
N GLY A 163 14.25 9.05 28.41
CA GLY A 163 15.14 9.36 27.27
C GLY A 163 16.54 9.89 27.62
N ARG A 164 16.93 9.98 28.91
CA ARG A 164 18.23 10.53 29.35
C ARG A 164 19.44 9.65 29.04
N PHE A 165 19.24 8.40 28.64
CA PHE A 165 20.28 7.52 28.07
C PHE A 165 19.92 7.17 26.63
N GLN A 166 20.04 8.16 25.75
CA GLN A 166 19.76 7.99 24.33
C GLN A 166 20.81 7.06 23.70
N SER A 167 20.35 5.96 23.11
CA SER A 167 21.18 5.01 22.36
C SER A 167 21.95 5.73 21.25
N LEU A 168 23.25 5.43 21.09
CA LEU A 168 24.06 5.89 19.96
C LEU A 168 23.57 5.32 18.61
N ILE A 169 22.78 4.25 18.63
CA ILE A 169 22.11 3.67 17.46
C ILE A 169 20.69 4.26 17.36
N PRO A 170 20.33 4.95 16.25
CA PRO A 170 18.98 5.47 16.03
C PRO A 170 17.91 4.37 15.94
N THR A 171 16.81 4.55 16.66
CA THR A 171 15.63 3.68 16.67
C THR A 171 14.42 4.41 16.07
N ALA A 172 13.43 3.65 15.58
CA ALA A 172 12.28 4.23 14.87
C ALA A 172 11.40 5.09 15.80
N ASP A 173 11.02 6.28 15.33
CA ASP A 173 10.28 7.26 16.13
C ASP A 173 8.75 7.07 16.06
N GLY A 174 7.99 7.91 16.78
CA GLY A 174 6.54 7.75 16.97
C GLY A 174 6.17 6.97 18.24
N SER A 175 4.88 7.01 18.61
CA SER A 175 4.39 6.36 19.83
C SER A 175 4.45 4.83 19.75
N ALA A 176 4.90 4.18 20.83
CA ALA A 176 4.93 2.73 20.95
C ALA A 176 3.56 2.11 21.30
N THR A 177 2.60 2.89 21.82
CA THR A 177 1.28 2.42 22.31
C THR A 177 0.11 2.89 21.44
N ARG A 178 0.40 3.44 20.24
CA ARG A 178 -0.58 3.84 19.22
C ARG A 178 0.02 3.55 17.85
N TRP A 179 -0.79 3.06 16.92
CA TRP A 179 -0.43 2.94 15.51
C TRP A 179 -1.54 3.43 14.58
N LEU A 180 -1.15 3.73 13.34
CA LEU A 180 -1.96 4.21 12.24
C LEU A 180 -1.76 3.27 11.05
N PHE A 181 -2.86 2.67 10.59
CA PHE A 181 -2.93 1.91 9.36
C PHE A 181 -3.70 2.73 8.30
N ILE A 182 -3.13 2.88 7.11
CA ILE A 182 -3.75 3.59 5.99
C ILE A 182 -4.00 2.59 4.87
N ASN A 183 -5.28 2.46 4.47
CA ASN A 183 -5.71 1.76 3.26
C ASN A 183 -6.07 2.79 2.19
N SER A 184 -5.34 2.86 1.08
CA SER A 184 -5.54 3.88 0.05
C SER A 184 -5.94 3.25 -1.28
N ASP A 185 -6.93 3.84 -1.96
CA ASP A 185 -7.47 3.37 -3.26
C ASP A 185 -6.50 3.60 -4.43
N ILE A 186 -5.28 3.05 -4.34
CA ILE A 186 -4.15 3.20 -5.26
C ILE A 186 -3.45 1.84 -5.47
N CYS A 187 -2.64 1.74 -6.52
CA CYS A 187 -2.00 0.48 -6.91
C CYS A 187 -0.97 -0.05 -5.87
N MET A 188 -0.19 0.80 -5.19
CA MET A 188 0.80 0.32 -4.19
C MET A 188 1.27 1.42 -3.23
N GLY A 189 1.84 1.00 -2.10
CA GLY A 189 2.65 1.87 -1.24
C GLY A 189 4.00 2.25 -1.86
N ASP A 190 4.43 3.50 -1.64
CA ASP A 190 5.75 4.00 -2.04
C ASP A 190 6.48 4.69 -0.88
N THR A 191 7.80 4.51 -0.77
CA THR A 191 8.59 4.98 0.38
C THR A 191 8.71 6.50 0.42
N ALA A 192 8.71 7.20 -0.71
CA ALA A 192 8.70 8.67 -0.71
C ALA A 192 7.30 9.21 -0.35
N VAL A 193 6.22 8.58 -0.83
CA VAL A 193 4.85 8.91 -0.42
C VAL A 193 4.66 8.70 1.08
N ARG A 194 4.99 7.49 1.57
CA ARG A 194 4.94 7.16 3.00
C ARG A 194 5.80 8.11 3.83
N LYS A 195 7.03 8.43 3.38
CA LYS A 195 7.90 9.37 4.09
C LYS A 195 7.29 10.76 4.16
N ALA A 196 6.74 11.30 3.07
CA ALA A 196 6.11 12.63 3.07
C ALA A 196 4.90 12.68 4.01
N VAL A 197 4.07 11.64 4.05
CA VAL A 197 2.97 11.49 5.02
C VAL A 197 3.49 11.42 6.46
N VAL A 198 4.51 10.61 6.73
CA VAL A 198 5.12 10.46 8.06
C VAL A 198 5.77 11.76 8.55
N ASP A 199 6.47 12.48 7.67
CA ASP A 199 7.10 13.76 7.98
C ASP A 199 6.04 14.82 8.31
N ALA A 200 4.99 14.96 7.49
CA ALA A 200 3.89 15.90 7.74
C ALA A 200 3.11 15.58 9.04
N LEU A 201 2.88 14.29 9.34
CA LEU A 201 2.23 13.87 10.58
C LEU A 201 3.15 14.03 11.81
N ARG A 202 4.47 13.88 11.65
CA ARG A 202 5.46 14.15 12.71
C ARG A 202 5.50 15.64 13.05
N ASP A 203 5.50 16.51 12.04
CA ASP A 203 5.51 17.96 12.25
C ASP A 203 4.20 18.47 12.89
N ARG A 204 3.05 17.93 12.49
CA ARG A 204 1.74 18.27 13.08
C ARG A 204 1.51 17.65 14.47
N TYR A 205 2.05 16.46 14.73
CA TYR A 205 1.87 15.74 16.00
C TYR A 205 3.19 15.17 16.57
N PRO A 206 4.13 16.02 17.04
CA PRO A 206 5.48 15.61 17.40
C PRO A 206 5.55 14.47 18.43
N GLY A 207 6.17 13.36 18.03
CA GLY A 207 6.35 12.16 18.84
C GLY A 207 5.13 11.23 18.92
N ILE A 208 4.00 11.58 18.31
CA ILE A 208 2.81 10.69 18.24
C ILE A 208 2.92 9.76 17.03
N TYR A 209 3.19 10.31 15.85
CA TYR A 209 3.42 9.56 14.61
C TYR A 209 4.88 9.65 14.18
N GLY A 210 5.39 8.57 13.59
CA GLY A 210 6.77 8.45 13.16
C GLY A 210 7.03 7.11 12.48
N GLU A 211 8.31 6.79 12.28
CA GLU A 211 8.72 5.62 11.50
C GLU A 211 8.21 4.28 12.04
N ARG A 212 8.00 4.13 13.36
CA ARG A 212 7.61 2.85 13.95
C ARG A 212 6.15 2.47 13.75
N ASN A 213 5.26 3.46 13.60
CA ASN A 213 3.82 3.28 13.86
C ASN A 213 2.87 3.75 12.75
N VAL A 214 3.39 4.15 11.59
CA VAL A 214 2.57 4.47 10.39
C VAL A 214 2.81 3.42 9.31
N ALA A 215 1.74 2.69 8.97
CA ALA A 215 1.66 1.76 7.83
C ALA A 215 0.86 2.40 6.69
N PHE A 216 1.31 2.20 5.45
CA PHE A 216 0.69 2.76 4.25
C PHE A 216 0.52 1.67 3.19
N VAL A 217 -0.72 1.34 2.83
CA VAL A 217 -1.09 0.17 2.01
C VAL A 217 -1.95 0.63 0.83
N GLY A 218 -1.68 0.11 -0.38
CA GLY A 218 -2.58 0.27 -1.53
C GLY A 218 -3.63 -0.84 -1.58
N THR A 219 -4.85 -0.53 -2.03
CA THR A 219 -5.86 -1.55 -2.39
C THR A 219 -5.50 -2.33 -3.65
N HIS A 220 -4.42 -1.96 -4.34
CA HIS A 220 -3.97 -2.56 -5.58
C HIS A 220 -4.95 -2.43 -6.75
N SER A 221 -5.68 -1.31 -6.80
CA SER A 221 -6.41 -0.89 -8.00
C SER A 221 -5.44 -0.57 -9.14
N HIS A 222 -5.63 -1.22 -10.29
CA HIS A 222 -4.96 -0.88 -11.56
C HIS A 222 -5.65 0.26 -12.31
N ALA A 223 -6.71 0.84 -11.74
CA ALA A 223 -7.53 1.90 -12.34
C ALA A 223 -7.19 3.32 -11.83
N GLY A 224 -6.06 3.51 -11.14
CA GLY A 224 -5.59 4.81 -10.64
C GLY A 224 -4.51 5.49 -11.51
N PRO A 225 -4.34 6.82 -11.46
CA PRO A 225 -3.27 7.53 -12.18
C PRO A 225 -1.88 7.21 -11.62
N GLY A 226 -0.87 7.17 -12.50
CA GLY A 226 0.50 6.79 -12.18
C GLY A 226 1.49 7.93 -11.91
N GLY A 227 2.77 7.58 -11.87
CA GLY A 227 3.88 8.53 -11.68
C GLY A 227 4.07 9.06 -10.26
N PHE A 228 3.59 8.37 -9.23
CA PHE A 228 3.79 8.75 -7.82
C PHE A 228 4.98 8.06 -7.13
N MET A 229 5.63 7.07 -7.77
CA MET A 229 6.70 6.28 -7.16
C MET A 229 8.09 6.95 -7.22
N GLN A 230 8.95 6.65 -6.25
CA GLN A 230 10.34 7.09 -6.22
C GLN A 230 11.26 6.32 -7.19
N ALA A 231 10.95 5.04 -7.45
CA ALA A 231 11.74 4.17 -8.31
C ALA A 231 11.53 4.53 -9.78
N LEU A 232 12.59 4.51 -10.61
CA LEU A 232 12.43 4.92 -12.01
C LEU A 232 11.54 3.96 -12.82
N LEU A 233 11.77 2.64 -12.73
CA LEU A 233 11.14 1.67 -13.63
C LEU A 233 9.59 1.79 -13.66
N PRO A 234 8.87 1.82 -12.53
CA PRO A 234 7.40 1.92 -12.55
C PRO A 234 6.87 3.26 -13.07
N THR A 235 7.71 4.31 -13.17
CA THR A 235 7.29 5.63 -13.66
C THR A 235 7.50 5.81 -15.17
N LEU A 236 8.15 4.88 -15.87
CA LEU A 236 8.51 5.05 -17.28
C LEU A 236 7.30 5.25 -18.20
N THR A 237 6.22 4.51 -17.98
CA THR A 237 4.98 4.58 -18.77
C THR A 237 4.21 5.89 -18.52
N SER A 238 4.26 6.38 -17.28
CA SER A 238 3.83 7.73 -16.88
C SER A 238 4.72 8.87 -17.40
N LYS A 239 5.82 8.55 -18.09
CA LYS A 239 6.85 9.49 -18.56
C LYS A 239 7.49 10.25 -17.38
N GLY A 240 7.81 9.49 -16.33
CA GLY A 240 8.39 9.97 -15.09
C GLY A 240 7.36 10.31 -14.01
N VAL A 241 7.79 11.08 -13.03
CA VAL A 241 6.99 11.48 -11.87
C VAL A 241 5.98 12.57 -12.24
N ILE A 242 4.77 12.45 -11.70
CA ILE A 242 3.69 13.41 -11.78
C ILE A 242 3.49 14.00 -10.39
N LEU A 243 4.16 15.12 -10.08
CA LEU A 243 4.10 15.73 -8.74
C LEU A 243 2.66 16.03 -8.31
N GLN A 244 1.82 16.53 -9.22
CA GLN A 244 0.38 16.72 -8.99
C GLN A 244 -0.36 15.46 -8.47
N ASN A 245 0.10 14.25 -8.81
CA ASN A 245 -0.47 13.00 -8.29
C ASN A 245 0.14 12.63 -6.93
N PHE A 246 1.47 12.75 -6.79
CA PHE A 246 2.19 12.55 -5.53
C PHE A 246 1.63 13.46 -4.42
N ASP A 247 1.52 14.76 -4.71
CA ASP A 247 1.04 15.79 -3.79
C ASP A 247 -0.42 15.50 -3.37
N ALA A 248 -1.29 15.12 -4.31
CA ALA A 248 -2.68 14.73 -4.03
C ALA A 248 -2.79 13.51 -3.11
N ILE A 249 -1.99 12.47 -3.35
CA ILE A 249 -1.95 11.27 -2.50
C ILE A 249 -1.46 11.62 -1.10
N VAL A 250 -0.41 12.43 -0.97
CA VAL A 250 0.13 12.87 0.33
C VAL A 250 -0.87 13.75 1.08
N GLU A 251 -1.43 14.79 0.46
CA GLU A 251 -2.39 15.69 1.10
C GLU A 251 -3.68 14.96 1.54
N GLY A 252 -4.25 14.13 0.67
CA GLY A 252 -5.45 13.34 0.98
C GLY A 252 -5.21 12.33 2.11
N THR A 253 -4.05 11.66 2.10
CA THR A 253 -3.65 10.73 3.16
C THR A 253 -3.43 11.43 4.49
N VAL A 254 -2.70 12.55 4.50
CA VAL A 254 -2.49 13.35 5.73
C VAL A 254 -3.83 13.83 6.26
N ARG A 255 -4.75 14.26 5.39
CA ARG A 255 -6.11 14.65 5.79
C ARG A 255 -6.92 13.51 6.40
N ALA A 256 -6.88 12.31 5.82
CA ALA A 256 -7.52 11.13 6.40
C ALA A 256 -6.95 10.80 7.80
N ALA A 257 -5.62 10.82 7.95
CA ALA A 257 -4.94 10.56 9.21
C ALA A 257 -5.17 11.66 10.28
N VAL A 258 -5.34 12.92 9.86
CA VAL A 258 -5.75 14.06 10.71
C VAL A 258 -7.17 13.87 11.23
N ARG A 259 -8.12 13.54 10.35
CA ARG A 259 -9.51 13.22 10.74
C ARG A 259 -9.54 12.06 11.74
N ALA A 260 -8.82 10.98 11.45
CA ALA A 260 -8.69 9.85 12.36
C ALA A 260 -8.07 10.24 13.72
N HIS A 261 -7.11 11.16 13.75
CA HIS A 261 -6.53 11.64 15.01
C HIS A 261 -7.54 12.46 15.82
N GLU A 262 -8.28 13.35 15.17
CA GLU A 262 -9.29 14.20 15.80
C GLU A 262 -10.46 13.34 16.34
N ASP A 263 -10.87 12.32 15.59
CA ASP A 263 -11.84 11.29 15.96
C ASP A 263 -11.36 10.37 17.11
N PHE A 264 -10.07 10.01 17.15
CA PHE A 264 -9.43 9.30 18.26
C PHE A 264 -9.49 10.14 19.55
N VAL A 265 -9.14 11.43 19.47
CA VAL A 265 -9.15 12.34 20.62
C VAL A 265 -10.58 12.58 21.10
N ALA A 266 -11.56 12.65 20.20
CA ALA A 266 -12.98 12.71 20.56
C ALA A 266 -13.42 11.45 21.35
N ARG A 267 -12.98 10.24 20.96
CA ARG A 267 -13.24 9.01 21.74
C ARG A 267 -12.55 9.01 23.10
N GLN A 268 -11.29 9.44 23.22
CA GLN A 268 -10.67 9.62 24.54
C GLN A 268 -11.50 10.55 25.45
N GLY A 269 -12.05 11.63 24.88
CA GLY A 269 -12.96 12.54 25.58
C GLY A 269 -14.28 11.89 26.03
N ARG A 270 -14.87 10.98 25.24
CA ARG A 270 -16.06 10.20 25.61
C ARG A 270 -15.76 9.15 26.68
N LEU A 271 -14.61 8.48 26.62
CA LEU A 271 -14.19 7.50 27.64
C LEU A 271 -14.04 8.13 29.02
N ALA A 272 -13.55 9.38 29.09
CA ALA A 272 -13.50 10.15 30.34
C ALA A 272 -14.88 10.50 30.94
N GLN A 273 -15.98 10.25 30.20
CA GLN A 273 -17.37 10.50 30.59
C GLN A 273 -18.15 9.19 30.85
N GLY A 274 -17.51 8.03 30.79
CA GLY A 274 -18.12 6.72 31.07
C GLY A 274 -18.59 5.93 29.85
N ALA A 275 -18.40 6.44 28.62
CA ALA A 275 -18.51 5.62 27.42
C ALA A 275 -17.34 4.63 27.32
N SER A 276 -17.44 3.62 26.45
CA SER A 276 -16.30 2.74 26.14
C SER A 276 -16.25 2.39 24.65
N THR A 277 -15.22 1.65 24.25
CA THR A 277 -14.93 1.28 22.86
C THR A 277 -14.49 -0.17 22.79
N ARG A 278 -14.94 -0.90 21.77
CA ARG A 278 -14.66 -2.32 21.57
C ARG A 278 -14.08 -2.57 20.18
N LEU A 279 -13.09 -3.45 20.13
CA LEU A 279 -12.59 -4.06 18.91
C LEU A 279 -12.98 -5.53 18.91
N SER A 280 -13.49 -6.02 17.78
CA SER A 280 -13.90 -7.41 17.62
C SER A 280 -13.39 -7.93 16.27
N TYR A 281 -12.73 -9.09 16.25
CA TYR A 281 -12.30 -9.75 15.02
C TYR A 281 -13.25 -10.90 14.67
N GLY A 282 -13.54 -11.06 13.38
CA GLY A 282 -14.23 -12.22 12.82
C GLY A 282 -13.64 -12.61 11.47
N LYS A 283 -14.07 -13.76 10.96
CA LYS A 283 -13.73 -14.23 9.62
C LYS A 283 -14.93 -14.92 8.97
N ALA A 284 -15.00 -14.86 7.66
CA ALA A 284 -15.92 -15.61 6.81
C ALA A 284 -15.12 -16.28 5.69
N ARG A 285 -15.69 -17.31 5.06
CA ARG A 285 -15.12 -17.96 3.87
C ARG A 285 -15.75 -17.35 2.63
N LEU A 286 -14.95 -16.68 1.80
CA LEU A 286 -15.43 -16.02 0.59
C LEU A 286 -14.96 -16.75 -0.68
N GLU A 287 -15.91 -17.41 -1.33
CA GLU A 287 -15.73 -18.22 -2.55
C GLU A 287 -16.17 -17.47 -3.82
N ASP A 288 -15.75 -17.97 -4.99
CA ASP A 288 -16.07 -17.44 -6.32
C ASP A 288 -15.77 -15.93 -6.53
N ALA A 289 -14.94 -15.32 -5.67
CA ALA A 289 -14.56 -13.91 -5.73
C ALA A 289 -13.08 -13.67 -6.11
N HIS A 290 -12.28 -14.74 -6.21
CA HIS A 290 -11.02 -14.76 -6.95
C HIS A 290 -10.81 -16.15 -7.57
N ILE A 291 -9.76 -16.29 -8.38
CA ILE A 291 -9.15 -17.57 -8.80
C ILE A 291 -7.62 -17.45 -8.74
N GLN A 292 -6.95 -18.60 -8.75
CA GLN A 292 -5.50 -18.72 -8.85
C GLN A 292 -5.02 -18.54 -10.31
N ARG A 293 -4.28 -17.47 -10.63
CA ARG A 293 -3.85 -17.12 -12.00
C ARG A 293 -2.53 -17.74 -12.44
N SER A 294 -1.79 -18.37 -11.52
CA SER A 294 -0.50 -19.02 -11.77
C SER A 294 -0.45 -20.45 -11.21
N ARG A 295 -1.59 -21.17 -11.31
CA ARG A 295 -1.82 -22.51 -10.74
C ARG A 295 -0.69 -23.52 -11.01
N TYR A 296 -0.16 -23.59 -12.23
CA TYR A 296 0.97 -24.48 -12.54
C TYR A 296 2.22 -24.23 -11.67
N ALA A 297 2.45 -22.99 -11.21
CA ALA A 297 3.50 -22.67 -10.26
C ALA A 297 3.12 -23.07 -8.83
N TYR A 298 1.87 -22.80 -8.40
CA TYR A 298 1.36 -23.26 -7.10
C TYR A 298 1.46 -24.79 -6.93
N GLU A 299 1.17 -25.56 -7.98
CA GLU A 299 1.25 -27.02 -7.99
C GLU A 299 2.67 -27.58 -7.79
N GLN A 300 3.73 -26.77 -7.95
CA GLN A 300 5.11 -27.16 -7.64
C GLN A 300 5.42 -27.12 -6.13
N ASN A 301 4.60 -26.45 -5.31
CA ASN A 301 4.74 -26.54 -3.86
C ASN A 301 4.51 -28.00 -3.41
N PRO A 302 5.22 -28.49 -2.38
CA PRO A 302 5.15 -29.89 -1.95
C PRO A 302 3.71 -30.34 -1.66
N GLN A 303 3.32 -31.51 -2.16
CA GLN A 303 1.96 -32.03 -1.96
C GLN A 303 1.61 -32.12 -0.47
N GLU A 304 2.55 -32.59 0.37
CA GLU A 304 2.36 -32.65 1.84
C GLU A 304 2.12 -31.28 2.52
N GLU A 305 2.47 -30.17 1.86
CA GLU A 305 2.10 -28.82 2.31
C GLU A 305 0.79 -28.34 1.70
N ARG A 306 0.50 -28.66 0.43
CA ARG A 306 -0.79 -28.34 -0.21
C ARG A 306 -1.95 -29.09 0.44
N ASP A 307 -1.72 -30.32 0.87
CA ASP A 307 -2.68 -31.16 1.61
C ASP A 307 -3.12 -30.52 2.95
N LEU A 308 -2.29 -29.67 3.57
CA LEU A 308 -2.66 -28.91 4.79
C LEU A 308 -3.78 -27.89 4.55
N TYR A 309 -4.05 -27.58 3.28
CA TYR A 309 -5.08 -26.65 2.82
C TYR A 309 -6.13 -27.37 1.94
N ASN A 310 -6.25 -28.71 2.08
CA ASN A 310 -7.11 -29.57 1.24
C ASN A 310 -6.80 -29.49 -0.28
N ASP A 311 -5.57 -29.11 -0.64
CA ASP A 311 -5.13 -28.74 -2.00
C ASP A 311 -5.88 -27.55 -2.63
N GLU A 312 -6.52 -26.70 -1.81
CA GLU A 312 -7.10 -25.43 -2.27
C GLU A 312 -6.00 -24.45 -2.69
N ASP A 313 -6.07 -23.95 -3.91
CA ASP A 313 -5.06 -23.07 -4.54
C ASP A 313 -5.28 -21.56 -4.28
N GLN A 314 -6.20 -21.24 -3.36
CA GLN A 314 -6.76 -19.92 -3.08
C GLN A 314 -6.83 -19.65 -1.56
N ASP A 315 -6.69 -18.39 -1.10
CA ASP A 315 -6.96 -18.02 0.31
C ASP A 315 -8.37 -17.42 0.45
N HIS A 316 -9.33 -18.29 0.76
CA HIS A 316 -10.73 -17.91 0.94
C HIS A 316 -11.01 -17.17 2.27
N GLU A 317 -10.02 -16.92 3.14
CA GLU A 317 -10.21 -16.19 4.40
C GLU A 317 -10.51 -14.70 4.15
N PHE A 318 -11.77 -14.30 4.36
CA PHE A 318 -12.14 -12.91 4.51
C PHE A 318 -12.08 -12.55 6.00
N GLY A 319 -10.96 -11.98 6.45
CA GLY A 319 -10.78 -11.52 7.84
C GLY A 319 -11.30 -10.09 8.03
N LEU A 320 -11.93 -9.78 9.18
CA LEU A 320 -12.48 -8.44 9.46
C LEU A 320 -12.26 -8.04 10.92
N LEU A 321 -11.77 -6.81 11.12
CA LEU A 321 -11.67 -6.09 12.39
C LEU A 321 -12.78 -5.03 12.45
N LYS A 322 -13.75 -5.24 13.36
CA LYS A 322 -14.90 -4.36 13.64
C LYS A 322 -14.55 -3.34 14.72
N PHE A 323 -14.96 -2.09 14.53
CA PHE A 323 -14.80 -0.98 15.47
C PHE A 323 -16.17 -0.56 16.03
N GLU A 324 -16.34 -0.56 17.35
CA GLU A 324 -17.63 -0.27 18.01
C GLU A 324 -17.47 0.77 19.13
N ASP A 325 -18.29 1.82 19.11
CA ASP A 325 -18.56 2.66 20.28
C ASP A 325 -19.61 1.96 21.17
N LEU A 326 -19.42 2.03 22.48
CA LEU A 326 -20.35 1.51 23.48
C LEU A 326 -20.87 2.65 24.37
N THR A 327 -22.20 2.73 24.52
CA THR A 327 -22.84 3.69 25.44
C THR A 327 -22.63 3.30 26.91
N THR A 328 -23.03 4.18 27.83
CA THR A 328 -23.10 3.88 29.28
C THR A 328 -23.95 2.66 29.62
N ASP A 329 -24.95 2.39 28.79
CA ASP A 329 -25.91 1.30 28.91
C ASP A 329 -25.50 0.07 28.08
N ALA A 330 -24.25 0.07 27.60
CA ALA A 330 -23.59 -0.97 26.78
C ALA A 330 -24.24 -1.25 25.41
N GLU A 331 -25.10 -0.34 24.91
CA GLU A 331 -25.55 -0.39 23.52
C GLU A 331 -24.36 -0.14 22.57
N ALA A 332 -24.24 -0.98 21.53
CA ALA A 332 -23.13 -0.94 20.60
C ALA A 332 -23.50 -0.27 19.28
N SER A 333 -22.71 0.71 18.85
CA SER A 333 -22.79 1.34 17.53
C SER A 333 -21.53 1.06 16.73
N ALA A 334 -21.69 0.49 15.53
CA ALA A 334 -20.56 0.20 14.66
C ALA A 334 -20.04 1.49 13.99
N ALA A 335 -18.79 1.84 14.27
CA ALA A 335 -18.13 3.02 13.72
C ALA A 335 -17.40 2.74 12.39
N GLY A 336 -17.05 1.47 12.12
CA GLY A 336 -16.36 1.08 10.89
C GLY A 336 -15.82 -0.34 10.96
N PHE A 337 -15.08 -0.72 9.91
CA PHE A 337 -14.28 -1.95 9.89
C PHE A 337 -13.04 -1.82 9.01
N LEU A 338 -12.08 -2.71 9.22
CA LEU A 338 -10.96 -2.98 8.33
C LEU A 338 -10.92 -4.49 8.05
N SER A 339 -10.98 -4.88 6.78
CA SER A 339 -10.95 -6.28 6.34
C SER A 339 -9.75 -6.60 5.46
N TRP A 340 -9.42 -7.89 5.34
CA TRP A 340 -8.36 -8.45 4.51
C TRP A 340 -8.93 -9.58 3.65
N TYR A 341 -8.70 -9.53 2.35
CA TYR A 341 -9.07 -10.59 1.41
C TYR A 341 -8.20 -10.56 0.15
N ALA A 342 -7.81 -11.74 -0.35
CA ALA A 342 -6.83 -11.89 -1.43
C ALA A 342 -7.49 -11.81 -2.83
N VAL A 343 -7.76 -10.59 -3.33
CA VAL A 343 -8.26 -10.40 -4.70
C VAL A 343 -7.64 -9.16 -5.34
N HIS A 344 -6.95 -9.36 -6.46
CA HIS A 344 -6.31 -8.32 -7.27
C HIS A 344 -7.30 -7.22 -7.70
N GLY A 345 -6.86 -5.96 -7.74
CA GLY A 345 -7.67 -4.83 -8.21
C GLY A 345 -7.63 -4.65 -9.73
N THR A 346 -7.92 -5.72 -10.46
CA THR A 346 -7.91 -5.84 -11.94
C THR A 346 -9.25 -6.38 -12.47
N SER A 347 -10.36 -5.99 -11.84
CA SER A 347 -11.69 -6.29 -12.39
C SER A 347 -12.04 -5.38 -13.58
N LEU A 348 -11.54 -4.15 -13.57
CA LEU A 348 -11.54 -3.23 -14.71
C LEU A 348 -10.32 -3.52 -15.59
N TYR A 349 -10.55 -3.89 -16.84
CA TYR A 349 -9.49 -4.36 -17.75
C TYR A 349 -8.53 -3.23 -18.19
N GLU A 350 -7.41 -3.60 -18.82
CA GLU A 350 -6.40 -2.67 -19.36
C GLU A 350 -6.98 -1.59 -20.31
N ASN A 351 -8.08 -1.89 -21.01
CA ASN A 351 -8.75 -0.94 -21.90
C ASN A 351 -9.60 0.12 -21.15
N ASN A 352 -9.83 -0.03 -19.84
CA ASN A 352 -10.45 1.01 -19.02
C ASN A 352 -9.52 2.22 -18.90
N THR A 353 -10.09 3.41 -19.10
CA THR A 353 -9.40 4.70 -18.98
C THR A 353 -10.08 5.66 -17.99
N LEU A 354 -11.12 5.23 -17.26
CA LEU A 354 -11.74 6.02 -16.21
C LEU A 354 -11.12 5.68 -14.85
N THR A 355 -10.78 6.73 -14.09
CA THR A 355 -10.17 6.62 -12.76
C THR A 355 -11.14 5.92 -11.80
N SER A 356 -10.71 4.84 -11.14
CA SER A 356 -11.57 4.07 -10.25
C SER A 356 -10.80 3.34 -9.14
N GLY A 357 -11.47 3.08 -8.01
CA GLY A 357 -10.92 2.29 -6.90
C GLY A 357 -10.92 0.77 -7.12
N ASP A 358 -11.34 0.30 -8.31
CA ASP A 358 -11.61 -1.10 -8.66
C ASP A 358 -12.47 -1.80 -7.57
N ASN A 359 -12.38 -3.12 -7.43
CA ASN A 359 -13.38 -3.88 -6.69
C ASN A 359 -13.36 -3.61 -5.17
N LYS A 360 -12.19 -3.28 -4.60
CA LYS A 360 -12.03 -2.93 -3.18
C LYS A 360 -12.47 -1.50 -2.86
N GLY A 361 -12.12 -0.53 -3.70
CA GLY A 361 -12.57 0.86 -3.54
C GLY A 361 -14.07 1.00 -3.78
N LEU A 362 -14.63 0.23 -4.71
CA LEU A 362 -16.07 0.13 -4.93
C LEU A 362 -16.78 -0.59 -3.77
N ALA A 363 -16.22 -1.68 -3.22
CA ALA A 363 -16.77 -2.33 -2.03
C ALA A 363 -16.84 -1.38 -0.82
N ALA A 364 -15.78 -0.60 -0.60
CA ALA A 364 -15.74 0.44 0.42
C ALA A 364 -16.83 1.50 0.19
N LEU A 365 -16.91 2.06 -1.01
CA LEU A 365 -17.90 3.06 -1.41
C LEU A 365 -19.34 2.57 -1.26
N LEU A 366 -19.64 1.35 -1.70
CA LEU A 366 -20.97 0.76 -1.57
C LEU A 366 -21.37 0.58 -0.10
N TYR A 367 -20.47 0.08 0.75
CA TYR A 367 -20.75 -0.08 2.19
C TYR A 367 -20.94 1.27 2.87
N GLU A 368 -20.03 2.24 2.65
CA GLU A 368 -20.07 3.57 3.26
C GLU A 368 -21.36 4.33 2.87
N THR A 369 -21.74 4.29 1.59
CA THR A 369 -22.98 4.91 1.10
C THR A 369 -24.22 4.22 1.66
N ALA A 370 -24.25 2.88 1.72
CA ALA A 370 -25.40 2.14 2.24
C ALA A 370 -25.55 2.26 3.77
N GLN A 371 -24.47 2.57 4.49
CA GLN A 371 -24.47 2.78 5.95
C GLN A 371 -24.85 4.22 6.34
N GLN A 372 -24.63 5.21 5.47
CA GLN A 372 -25.01 6.62 5.67
C GLN A 372 -25.57 7.25 4.37
N PRO A 373 -26.76 6.82 3.88
CA PRO A 373 -27.26 7.19 2.55
C PRO A 373 -27.62 8.67 2.38
N ASP A 374 -27.86 9.39 3.47
CA ASP A 374 -28.10 10.85 3.46
C ASP A 374 -26.81 11.68 3.38
N LYS A 375 -25.62 11.04 3.23
CA LYS A 375 -24.32 11.71 3.13
C LYS A 375 -23.66 11.47 1.78
N LEU A 376 -23.07 12.53 1.22
CA LEU A 376 -22.30 12.46 -0.02
C LEU A 376 -21.00 11.64 0.21
N PRO A 377 -20.59 10.75 -0.72
CA PRO A 377 -19.42 9.90 -0.58
C PRO A 377 -18.10 10.64 -0.25
N GLY A 378 -17.49 10.28 0.88
CA GLY A 378 -16.31 10.97 1.45
C GLY A 378 -16.65 11.95 2.58
N GLN A 379 -17.92 12.21 2.86
CA GLN A 379 -18.40 12.97 4.02
C GLN A 379 -18.95 12.06 5.15
N ASN A 380 -18.87 10.74 4.96
CA ASN A 380 -19.19 9.68 5.90
C ASN A 380 -18.27 9.72 7.15
N ASP A 381 -18.86 9.45 8.32
CA ASP A 381 -18.13 9.21 9.58
C ASP A 381 -17.82 7.71 9.74
N PHE A 382 -18.68 6.85 9.18
CA PHE A 382 -18.43 5.42 9.09
C PHE A 382 -17.36 5.14 8.03
N VAL A 383 -16.34 4.34 8.35
CA VAL A 383 -15.23 4.04 7.42
C VAL A 383 -15.11 2.53 7.17
N ALA A 384 -15.11 2.14 5.90
CA ALA A 384 -15.05 0.74 5.45
C ALA A 384 -13.72 0.46 4.73
N GLY A 385 -12.75 -0.15 5.43
CA GLY A 385 -11.45 -0.51 4.86
C GLY A 385 -11.48 -1.90 4.25
N PHE A 386 -11.24 -2.02 2.94
CA PHE A 386 -10.97 -3.30 2.28
C PHE A 386 -9.49 -3.37 1.89
N SER A 387 -8.66 -3.99 2.73
CA SER A 387 -7.24 -4.23 2.45
C SER A 387 -7.04 -5.37 1.46
N GLN A 388 -5.88 -5.35 0.81
CA GLN A 388 -5.30 -6.54 0.21
C GLN A 388 -4.78 -7.52 1.26
N ALA A 389 -4.59 -8.77 0.83
CA ALA A 389 -3.98 -9.86 1.59
C ALA A 389 -2.91 -10.58 0.76
N LEU A 390 -3.06 -11.88 0.51
CA LEU A 390 -2.11 -12.72 -0.25
C LEU A 390 -2.35 -12.61 -1.76
N VAL A 391 -2.20 -11.40 -2.30
CA VAL A 391 -2.75 -11.00 -3.61
C VAL A 391 -1.93 -11.42 -4.84
N GLY A 392 -0.70 -11.93 -4.66
CA GLY A 392 0.29 -11.98 -5.74
C GLY A 392 -0.06 -12.88 -6.92
N ASP A 393 -0.78 -13.96 -6.66
CA ASP A 393 -1.18 -14.98 -7.64
C ASP A 393 -2.71 -15.12 -7.76
N THR A 394 -3.47 -14.20 -7.16
CA THR A 394 -4.93 -14.18 -7.26
C THR A 394 -5.42 -13.25 -8.37
N SER A 395 -6.60 -13.54 -8.91
CA SER A 395 -7.26 -12.75 -9.96
C SER A 395 -8.77 -12.65 -9.69
N PRO A 396 -9.42 -11.48 -9.90
CA PRO A 396 -10.87 -11.34 -9.84
C PRO A 396 -11.62 -11.98 -11.02
N ASN A 397 -10.90 -12.49 -12.03
CA ASN A 397 -11.47 -12.95 -13.29
C ASN A 397 -11.94 -14.41 -13.22
N THR A 398 -12.95 -14.64 -12.37
CA THR A 398 -13.37 -15.97 -11.90
C THR A 398 -14.07 -16.88 -12.90
N LYS A 399 -14.14 -16.50 -14.18
CA LYS A 399 -14.52 -17.39 -15.29
C LYS A 399 -13.33 -17.96 -16.06
N GLY A 400 -12.10 -17.81 -15.54
CA GLY A 400 -10.91 -18.45 -16.10
C GLY A 400 -10.28 -17.68 -17.26
N ALA A 401 -9.14 -18.17 -17.74
CA ALA A 401 -8.36 -17.55 -18.81
C ALA A 401 -8.58 -18.25 -20.16
N TYR A 402 -9.02 -17.49 -21.15
CA TYR A 402 -9.41 -17.99 -22.46
C TYR A 402 -8.80 -17.17 -23.59
N CYS A 403 -8.65 -17.83 -24.72
CA CYS A 403 -8.24 -17.25 -25.98
C CYS A 403 -9.39 -16.47 -26.65
N ASP A 404 -9.04 -15.48 -27.46
CA ASP A 404 -9.98 -14.67 -28.22
C ASP A 404 -10.86 -15.48 -29.20
N ASP A 405 -10.42 -16.69 -29.60
CA ASP A 405 -11.18 -17.62 -30.43
C ASP A 405 -12.18 -18.50 -29.64
N GLY A 406 -12.16 -18.42 -28.31
CA GLY A 406 -13.01 -19.17 -27.40
C GLY A 406 -12.34 -20.39 -26.74
N SER A 407 -11.14 -20.80 -27.16
CA SER A 407 -10.39 -21.91 -26.54
C SER A 407 -9.80 -21.54 -25.16
N GLU A 408 -9.41 -22.52 -24.36
CA GLU A 408 -8.72 -22.29 -23.07
C GLU A 408 -7.25 -21.99 -23.31
N CYS A 409 -6.67 -21.06 -22.53
CA CYS A 409 -5.24 -20.77 -22.64
C CYS A 409 -4.38 -21.98 -22.22
N GLU A 410 -3.19 -22.11 -22.80
CA GLU A 410 -2.21 -23.10 -22.36
C GLU A 410 -1.87 -22.88 -20.87
N PHE A 411 -1.96 -23.96 -20.09
CA PHE A 411 -1.96 -23.96 -18.64
C PHE A 411 -0.65 -23.45 -18.00
N LYS A 412 0.49 -23.81 -18.59
CA LYS A 412 1.81 -23.51 -18.05
C LYS A 412 2.28 -22.10 -18.39
N HIS A 413 2.02 -21.65 -19.60
CA HIS A 413 2.59 -20.46 -20.22
C HIS A 413 1.58 -19.32 -20.41
N SER A 414 0.27 -19.60 -20.25
CA SER A 414 -0.84 -18.66 -20.49
C SER A 414 -0.82 -18.08 -21.90
N THR A 415 -0.75 -18.97 -22.88
CA THR A 415 -0.61 -18.65 -24.31
C THR A 415 -1.72 -19.25 -25.16
N CYS A 416 -1.93 -18.69 -26.35
CA CYS A 416 -2.83 -19.18 -27.39
C CYS A 416 -2.07 -19.37 -28.71
N ASP A 417 -2.45 -20.35 -29.54
CA ASP A 417 -1.96 -20.38 -30.93
C ASP A 417 -2.64 -19.28 -31.76
N ASN A 418 -1.92 -18.80 -32.79
CA ASN A 418 -2.39 -17.81 -33.76
C ASN A 418 -2.50 -18.39 -35.18
N GLY A 419 -2.67 -19.71 -35.29
CA GLY A 419 -2.75 -20.43 -36.56
C GLY A 419 -1.43 -20.46 -37.33
N LYS A 420 -0.31 -20.11 -36.68
CA LYS A 420 1.05 -20.09 -37.28
C LYS A 420 2.08 -20.82 -36.41
N GLY A 421 1.65 -21.59 -35.41
CA GLY A 421 2.55 -22.33 -34.52
C GLY A 421 3.42 -21.42 -33.66
N LYS A 422 2.87 -20.26 -33.26
CA LYS A 422 3.54 -19.31 -32.37
C LYS A 422 2.60 -18.91 -31.25
N GLU A 423 2.72 -19.61 -30.13
CA GLU A 423 2.05 -19.25 -28.88
C GLU A 423 2.26 -17.78 -28.49
N ARG A 424 1.19 -17.14 -28.00
CA ARG A 424 1.16 -15.72 -27.62
C ARG A 424 0.31 -15.46 -26.38
N VAL A 425 0.78 -14.55 -25.54
CA VAL A 425 0.07 -14.09 -24.33
C VAL A 425 -1.00 -13.03 -24.63
N GLN A 426 -0.83 -12.20 -25.68
CA GLN A 426 -1.68 -11.03 -25.98
C GLN A 426 -3.16 -11.33 -26.23
N THR A 427 -3.49 -12.60 -26.49
CA THR A 427 -4.85 -13.06 -26.81
C THR A 427 -5.39 -13.98 -25.72
N CYS A 428 -4.66 -14.15 -24.60
CA CYS A 428 -5.07 -14.95 -23.45
C CYS A 428 -5.60 -14.03 -22.35
N HIS A 429 -6.92 -13.98 -22.19
CA HIS A 429 -7.62 -13.02 -21.35
C HIS A 429 -8.43 -13.72 -20.24
N GLY A 430 -8.28 -13.24 -19.01
CA GLY A 430 -9.12 -13.60 -17.88
C GLY A 430 -10.55 -13.07 -18.07
N ARG A 431 -11.55 -13.91 -17.83
CA ARG A 431 -12.97 -13.55 -17.95
C ARG A 431 -13.58 -13.25 -16.58
N GLY A 432 -14.07 -12.03 -16.38
CA GLY A 432 -14.78 -11.64 -15.15
C GLY A 432 -16.11 -12.40 -14.94
N PRO A 433 -16.63 -12.46 -13.69
CA PRO A 433 -17.87 -13.17 -13.34
C PRO A 433 -19.15 -12.75 -14.09
N ALA A 434 -19.16 -11.59 -14.77
CA ALA A 434 -20.28 -11.18 -15.61
C ALA A 434 -20.24 -11.74 -17.05
N TRP A 435 -19.15 -12.43 -17.46
CA TRP A 435 -19.01 -12.98 -18.82
C TRP A 435 -20.16 -13.93 -19.22
N GLY A 436 -20.67 -13.76 -20.44
CA GLY A 436 -21.77 -14.57 -20.98
C GLY A 436 -23.17 -14.13 -20.53
N ARG A 437 -23.28 -12.90 -20.00
CA ARG A 437 -24.54 -12.23 -19.65
C ARG A 437 -24.67 -10.94 -20.46
N ASP A 438 -25.09 -11.08 -21.70
CA ASP A 438 -25.11 -10.01 -22.71
C ASP A 438 -25.91 -8.78 -22.26
N GLU A 439 -26.88 -8.95 -21.34
CA GLU A 439 -27.65 -7.87 -20.71
C GLU A 439 -26.79 -6.89 -19.88
N LEU A 440 -25.54 -7.25 -19.58
CA LEU A 440 -24.57 -6.44 -18.84
C LEU A 440 -23.49 -5.80 -19.72
N LEU A 441 -23.41 -6.12 -21.03
CA LEU A 441 -22.43 -5.50 -21.93
C LEU A 441 -22.59 -3.98 -22.02
N GLY A 442 -23.84 -3.50 -22.00
CA GLY A 442 -24.17 -2.07 -22.01
C GLY A 442 -23.81 -1.31 -20.73
N VAL A 443 -23.37 -2.00 -19.67
CA VAL A 443 -22.88 -1.38 -18.43
C VAL A 443 -21.44 -0.90 -18.58
N SER A 444 -20.64 -1.57 -19.43
CA SER A 444 -19.24 -1.20 -19.60
C SER A 444 -19.06 -0.08 -20.63
N PRO A 445 -18.47 1.07 -20.24
CA PRO A 445 -18.06 2.10 -21.20
C PRO A 445 -16.86 1.68 -22.05
N THR A 446 -16.31 0.47 -21.87
CA THR A 446 -15.31 -0.16 -22.76
C THR A 446 -15.92 -1.19 -23.72
N GLY A 447 -17.21 -1.52 -23.56
CA GLY A 447 -17.91 -2.56 -24.33
C GLY A 447 -17.65 -4.00 -23.86
N GLY A 448 -17.06 -4.17 -22.67
CA GLY A 448 -16.77 -5.47 -22.07
C GLY A 448 -17.74 -5.90 -20.96
N TYR A 449 -17.34 -6.93 -20.21
CA TYR A 449 -18.02 -7.40 -18.99
C TYR A 449 -17.34 -6.90 -17.70
N ASP A 450 -16.30 -6.09 -17.83
CA ASP A 450 -15.36 -5.69 -16.77
C ASP A 450 -16.03 -4.85 -15.68
N TRP A 451 -16.84 -3.85 -16.04
CA TRP A 451 -17.55 -3.00 -15.08
C TRP A 451 -18.57 -3.75 -14.22
N ALA A 452 -19.40 -4.58 -14.85
CA ALA A 452 -20.35 -5.43 -14.12
C ALA A 452 -19.63 -6.53 -13.31
N SER A 453 -18.47 -7.01 -13.78
CA SER A 453 -17.63 -7.97 -13.03
C SER A 453 -17.03 -7.33 -11.78
N ASN A 454 -16.48 -6.12 -11.91
CA ASN A 454 -15.98 -5.29 -10.82
C ASN A 454 -17.03 -5.07 -9.73
N GLU A 455 -18.28 -4.78 -10.11
CA GLU A 455 -19.36 -4.64 -9.15
C GLU A 455 -19.73 -5.96 -8.45
N ILE A 456 -19.69 -7.10 -9.13
CA ILE A 456 -19.94 -8.42 -8.49
C ILE A 456 -18.85 -8.74 -7.46
N ILE A 457 -17.57 -8.54 -7.80
CA ILE A 457 -16.45 -8.78 -6.87
C ILE A 457 -16.49 -7.79 -5.69
N ALA A 458 -16.94 -6.56 -5.92
CA ALA A 458 -17.21 -5.60 -4.85
C ALA A 458 -18.37 -6.06 -3.95
N ARG A 459 -19.53 -6.43 -4.51
CA ARG A 459 -20.71 -6.91 -3.76
C ARG A 459 -20.43 -8.17 -2.96
N LYS A 460 -19.64 -9.11 -3.49
CA LYS A 460 -19.17 -10.30 -2.76
C LYS A 460 -18.35 -9.95 -1.51
N GLN A 461 -17.41 -9.01 -1.63
CA GLN A 461 -16.65 -8.51 -0.48
C GLN A 461 -17.54 -7.74 0.51
N VAL A 462 -18.49 -6.93 0.03
CA VAL A 462 -19.49 -6.24 0.89
C VAL A 462 -20.33 -7.24 1.67
N ASN A 463 -20.79 -8.33 1.06
CA ASN A 463 -21.62 -9.32 1.74
C ASN A 463 -20.85 -10.10 2.80
N ALA A 464 -19.62 -10.53 2.55
CA ALA A 464 -18.76 -11.13 3.58
C ALA A 464 -18.50 -10.16 4.75
N ALA A 465 -18.30 -8.86 4.46
CA ALA A 465 -18.18 -7.85 5.51
C ALA A 465 -19.48 -7.72 6.33
N ARG A 466 -20.64 -7.61 5.67
CA ARG A 466 -21.96 -7.51 6.32
C ARG A 466 -22.25 -8.71 7.21
N GLU A 467 -21.96 -9.92 6.72
CA GLU A 467 -22.15 -11.16 7.45
C GLU A 467 -21.42 -11.13 8.80
N ILE A 468 -20.13 -10.77 8.81
CA ILE A 468 -19.33 -10.65 10.04
C ILE A 468 -19.80 -9.47 10.90
N MET A 469 -20.14 -8.33 10.30
CA MET A 469 -20.56 -7.12 11.02
C MET A 469 -21.88 -7.30 11.79
N LEU A 470 -22.77 -8.17 11.31
CA LEU A 470 -24.03 -8.54 11.95
C LEU A 470 -23.86 -9.53 13.12
N ARG A 471 -22.70 -10.19 13.26
CA ARG A 471 -22.46 -11.14 14.35
C ARG A 471 -22.24 -10.42 15.68
N ASN A 472 -22.66 -11.07 16.77
CA ASN A 472 -22.42 -10.62 18.13
C ASN A 472 -21.05 -11.10 18.63
N PRO A 473 -20.39 -10.37 19.56
CA PRO A 473 -19.25 -10.92 20.30
C PRO A 473 -19.71 -12.02 21.26
N ALA A 474 -18.95 -13.12 21.30
CA ALA A 474 -19.09 -14.20 22.28
C ALA A 474 -20.51 -14.81 22.47
N SER A 475 -21.15 -15.27 21.39
CA SER A 475 -22.29 -16.17 21.48
C SER A 475 -21.84 -17.57 21.97
N SER A 476 -22.20 -17.94 23.20
CA SER A 476 -21.89 -19.25 23.78
C SER A 476 -22.81 -20.39 23.29
N ALA A 477 -23.33 -20.28 22.06
CA ALA A 477 -24.20 -21.26 21.44
C ALA A 477 -23.37 -22.17 20.51
N ALA A 478 -23.48 -23.48 20.67
CA ALA A 478 -22.74 -24.44 19.86
C ALA A 478 -23.18 -24.35 18.38
N GLY A 479 -22.30 -23.82 17.53
CA GLY A 479 -22.54 -23.65 16.09
C GLY A 479 -22.66 -22.19 15.61
N ASP A 480 -22.52 -21.19 16.47
CA ASP A 480 -22.50 -19.78 16.08
C ASP A 480 -21.06 -19.22 16.03
N GLU A 481 -20.68 -18.58 14.93
CA GLU A 481 -19.31 -18.05 14.71
C GLU A 481 -19.14 -16.64 15.30
N GLY A 482 -19.37 -16.51 16.61
CA GLY A 482 -19.29 -15.24 17.35
C GLY A 482 -17.93 -14.55 17.27
N LEU A 483 -17.93 -13.21 17.39
CA LEU A 483 -16.71 -12.41 17.22
C LEU A 483 -15.74 -12.52 18.41
N THR A 484 -14.44 -12.59 18.10
CA THR A 484 -13.34 -12.56 19.07
C THR A 484 -13.06 -11.13 19.52
N VAL A 485 -13.40 -10.78 20.75
CA VAL A 485 -13.05 -9.45 21.32
C VAL A 485 -11.53 -9.33 21.47
N LEU A 486 -10.96 -8.23 21.00
CA LEU A 486 -9.53 -7.94 21.10
C LEU A 486 -9.24 -7.00 22.28
N SER A 487 -8.42 -7.44 23.21
CA SER A 487 -8.00 -6.68 24.39
C SER A 487 -6.51 -6.91 24.71
N GLY A 488 -5.93 -6.08 25.57
CA GLY A 488 -4.53 -6.22 25.98
C GLY A 488 -3.53 -5.41 25.11
N PRO A 489 -2.26 -5.85 24.99
CA PRO A 489 -1.18 -4.97 24.54
C PRO A 489 -1.32 -4.45 23.11
N ILE A 490 -1.21 -3.12 22.98
CA ILE A 490 -1.05 -2.42 21.69
C ILE A 490 0.43 -2.09 21.51
N LYS A 491 1.03 -2.52 20.40
CA LYS A 491 2.43 -2.23 20.06
C LYS A 491 2.65 -2.19 18.56
N SER A 492 3.68 -1.47 18.13
CA SER A 492 4.18 -1.46 16.75
C SER A 492 5.69 -1.59 16.71
N VAL A 493 6.21 -2.32 15.73
CA VAL A 493 7.64 -2.51 15.47
C VAL A 493 7.90 -2.44 13.96
N LYS A 494 8.98 -1.77 13.56
CA LYS A 494 9.33 -1.49 12.17
C LYS A 494 10.84 -1.63 11.96
N MET A 495 11.25 -2.13 10.80
CA MET A 495 12.65 -2.23 10.40
C MET A 495 12.78 -2.02 8.88
N ASN A 496 13.81 -1.31 8.46
CA ASN A 496 14.25 -1.26 7.07
C ASN A 496 15.24 -2.40 6.83
N VAL A 497 15.09 -3.12 5.71
CA VAL A 497 15.93 -4.28 5.36
C VAL A 497 16.59 -4.03 4.01
N ASP A 498 17.91 -4.17 3.97
CA ASP A 498 18.67 -4.17 2.71
C ASP A 498 18.60 -5.56 2.07
N MET A 499 17.66 -5.70 1.13
CA MET A 499 17.36 -6.95 0.44
C MET A 499 18.34 -7.24 -0.71
N SER A 500 19.28 -6.35 -1.02
CA SER A 500 20.32 -6.61 -2.04
C SER A 500 21.34 -7.68 -1.64
N LYS A 501 21.41 -8.02 -0.34
CA LYS A 501 22.41 -8.93 0.24
C LYS A 501 22.02 -9.51 1.62
N TYR A 502 20.73 -9.70 1.88
CA TYR A 502 20.29 -10.28 3.16
C TYR A 502 20.74 -11.74 3.24
N THR A 503 21.23 -12.18 4.41
CA THR A 503 21.69 -13.56 4.63
C THR A 503 20.78 -14.27 5.63
N VAL A 504 20.15 -15.36 5.21
CA VAL A 504 19.36 -16.25 6.07
C VAL A 504 20.23 -17.42 6.51
N TYR A 505 20.18 -17.72 7.81
CA TYR A 505 20.79 -18.92 8.38
C TYR A 505 19.70 -19.98 8.55
N ARG A 506 19.84 -21.12 7.86
CA ARG A 506 18.89 -22.25 7.90
C ARG A 506 19.22 -23.16 9.11
N PRO A 507 18.26 -23.92 9.66
CA PRO A 507 18.47 -24.72 10.88
C PRO A 507 19.50 -25.86 10.74
N ASP A 508 19.77 -26.29 9.51
CA ASP A 508 20.79 -27.28 9.14
C ASP A 508 22.24 -26.74 9.20
N GLY A 509 22.40 -25.43 9.48
CA GLY A 509 23.69 -24.74 9.48
C GLY A 509 24.11 -24.19 8.11
N SER A 510 23.33 -24.44 7.05
CA SER A 510 23.53 -23.79 5.76
C SER A 510 23.15 -22.30 5.81
N ARG A 511 23.61 -21.55 4.81
CA ARG A 511 23.23 -20.14 4.63
C ARG A 511 22.81 -19.91 3.19
N VAL A 512 21.79 -19.07 3.01
CA VAL A 512 21.36 -18.57 1.71
C VAL A 512 21.32 -17.04 1.73
N LYS A 513 21.38 -16.42 0.56
CA LYS A 513 21.55 -14.96 0.39
C LYS A 513 20.53 -14.45 -0.62
N THR A 514 19.97 -13.27 -0.40
CA THR A 514 19.18 -12.55 -1.41
C THR A 514 20.08 -11.75 -2.36
N CYS A 515 19.52 -11.40 -3.52
CA CYS A 515 20.25 -10.85 -4.66
C CYS A 515 19.93 -9.36 -4.90
N PRO A 516 20.80 -8.61 -5.58
CA PRO A 516 20.44 -7.33 -6.19
C PRO A 516 19.24 -7.50 -7.12
N ALA A 517 18.24 -6.61 -6.98
CA ALA A 517 16.94 -6.73 -7.62
C ALA A 517 17.01 -6.95 -9.14
N ALA A 518 16.31 -7.96 -9.66
CA ALA A 518 16.23 -8.22 -11.09
C ALA A 518 14.87 -8.81 -11.51
N LEU A 519 14.42 -8.43 -12.70
CA LEU A 519 13.19 -8.95 -13.32
C LEU A 519 13.54 -9.95 -14.44
N GLY A 520 12.80 -11.05 -14.50
CA GLY A 520 12.97 -12.13 -15.47
C GLY A 520 12.28 -11.87 -16.82
N TYR A 521 12.51 -12.73 -17.82
CA TYR A 521 11.81 -12.62 -19.11
C TYR A 521 10.29 -12.81 -18.98
N GLY A 522 9.82 -13.64 -18.06
CA GLY A 522 8.39 -13.84 -17.81
C GLY A 522 7.65 -12.62 -17.23
N PHE A 523 8.35 -11.61 -16.67
CA PHE A 523 7.74 -10.34 -16.25
C PHE A 523 7.15 -9.60 -17.46
N ALA A 524 7.86 -9.57 -18.59
CA ALA A 524 7.38 -8.93 -19.82
C ALA A 524 6.27 -9.73 -20.53
N GLY A 525 5.93 -10.93 -20.05
CA GLY A 525 4.77 -11.72 -20.50
C GLY A 525 3.45 -11.30 -19.84
N GLY A 526 3.47 -10.44 -18.82
CA GLY A 526 2.26 -10.00 -18.09
C GLY A 526 1.49 -11.16 -17.46
N THR A 527 0.20 -10.94 -17.17
CA THR A 527 -0.70 -11.98 -16.63
C THR A 527 -1.97 -12.10 -17.46
N THR A 528 -2.83 -13.07 -17.14
CA THR A 528 -4.14 -13.21 -17.77
C THR A 528 -5.07 -12.01 -17.48
N ASP A 529 -4.77 -11.19 -16.46
CA ASP A 529 -5.53 -9.99 -16.12
C ASP A 529 -5.16 -8.76 -16.96
N GLY A 530 -3.98 -8.82 -17.60
CA GLY A 530 -3.33 -7.77 -18.37
C GLY A 530 -2.10 -8.35 -19.08
N PRO A 531 -2.26 -8.90 -20.30
CA PRO A 531 -1.23 -9.69 -20.94
C PRO A 531 -0.07 -8.84 -21.45
N GLY A 532 1.14 -9.39 -21.37
CA GLY A 532 2.35 -8.74 -21.87
C GLY A 532 2.35 -8.61 -23.40
N ALA A 533 3.29 -7.84 -23.93
CA ALA A 533 3.35 -7.56 -25.36
C ALA A 533 4.40 -8.42 -26.10
N PHE A 534 4.26 -8.49 -27.43
CA PHE A 534 5.22 -9.10 -28.38
C PHE A 534 5.37 -10.62 -28.29
N ASP A 535 6.58 -11.12 -28.07
CA ASP A 535 6.95 -12.54 -28.13
C ASP A 535 7.33 -13.11 -26.76
N PHE A 536 7.11 -12.34 -25.68
CA PHE A 536 7.34 -12.76 -24.30
C PHE A 536 6.26 -13.74 -23.84
N VAL A 537 6.67 -14.70 -23.00
CA VAL A 537 5.84 -15.80 -22.53
C VAL A 537 6.18 -16.07 -21.06
N GLN A 538 5.16 -16.28 -20.22
CA GLN A 538 5.36 -16.63 -18.81
C GLN A 538 6.07 -17.99 -18.68
N GLY A 539 6.97 -18.16 -17.72
CA GLY A 539 7.72 -19.41 -17.56
C GLY A 539 8.82 -19.63 -18.61
N SER A 540 9.25 -18.57 -19.29
CA SER A 540 10.41 -18.60 -20.20
C SER A 540 11.70 -18.24 -19.45
N ASN A 541 12.64 -19.19 -19.46
CA ASN A 541 14.06 -18.95 -19.11
C ASN A 541 14.93 -18.76 -20.36
N LYS A 542 14.34 -18.34 -21.49
CA LYS A 542 15.04 -18.07 -22.75
C LYS A 542 15.22 -16.58 -22.98
N THR A 543 16.14 -16.24 -23.89
CA THR A 543 16.58 -14.87 -24.16
C THR A 543 16.43 -14.47 -25.64
N ASP A 544 15.84 -15.32 -26.48
CA ASP A 544 15.76 -15.20 -27.95
C ASP A 544 14.61 -14.30 -28.46
N HIS A 545 14.23 -13.29 -27.66
CA HIS A 545 13.07 -12.41 -27.90
C HIS A 545 13.48 -11.05 -28.51
N HIS A 546 12.74 -10.58 -29.53
CA HIS A 546 13.10 -9.40 -30.34
C HIS A 546 11.99 -8.33 -30.38
N ASN A 547 12.26 -7.13 -29.83
CA ASN A 547 11.25 -6.07 -29.63
C ASN A 547 11.85 -4.63 -29.73
N PRO A 548 11.30 -3.73 -30.57
CA PRO A 548 11.70 -2.33 -30.67
C PRO A 548 11.56 -1.48 -29.40
N PHE A 549 10.60 -1.77 -28.51
CA PHE A 549 10.52 -1.11 -27.20
C PHE A 549 11.75 -1.46 -26.37
N TRP A 550 12.16 -2.73 -26.35
CA TRP A 550 13.38 -3.14 -25.68
C TRP A 550 14.63 -2.55 -26.35
N ASP A 551 14.63 -2.26 -27.65
CA ASP A 551 15.77 -1.57 -28.29
C ASP A 551 15.94 -0.11 -27.80
N LEU A 552 14.87 0.56 -27.35
CA LEU A 552 14.95 1.84 -26.66
C LEU A 552 15.53 1.71 -25.23
N VAL A 553 15.13 0.68 -24.48
CA VAL A 553 15.60 0.46 -23.10
C VAL A 553 17.03 -0.12 -23.07
N LYS A 554 17.42 -0.96 -24.03
CA LYS A 554 18.78 -1.52 -24.20
C LYS A 554 19.87 -0.46 -24.28
N GLY A 555 19.55 0.75 -24.76
CA GLY A 555 20.48 1.89 -24.72
C GLY A 555 20.89 2.35 -23.31
N PHE A 556 20.19 1.88 -22.27
CA PHE A 556 20.42 2.21 -20.86
C PHE A 556 20.58 0.98 -19.95
N ILE A 557 20.31 -0.23 -20.44
CA ILE A 557 20.46 -1.47 -19.66
C ILE A 557 21.94 -1.84 -19.51
N LYS A 558 22.33 -2.12 -18.27
CA LYS A 558 23.58 -2.81 -17.95
C LYS A 558 23.38 -4.32 -18.14
N ASN A 559 24.33 -4.99 -18.80
CA ASN A 559 24.34 -6.46 -18.84
C ASN A 559 24.62 -7.01 -17.42
N PRO A 560 23.83 -7.98 -16.92
CA PRO A 560 23.99 -8.51 -15.56
C PRO A 560 25.36 -9.21 -15.38
N GLY A 561 25.93 -9.07 -14.18
CA GLY A 561 27.21 -9.70 -13.83
C GLY A 561 27.08 -11.19 -13.52
N PRO A 562 28.17 -11.99 -13.62
CA PRO A 562 28.12 -13.42 -13.32
C PRO A 562 27.57 -13.76 -11.93
N GLU A 563 27.97 -13.04 -10.86
CA GLU A 563 27.43 -13.24 -9.51
C GLU A 563 25.90 -13.03 -9.46
N GLN A 564 25.39 -12.06 -10.21
CA GLN A 564 23.95 -11.75 -10.23
C GLN A 564 23.16 -12.81 -11.02
N ILE A 565 23.71 -13.31 -12.13
CA ILE A 565 23.13 -14.42 -12.91
C ILE A 565 23.09 -15.70 -12.05
N GLU A 566 24.18 -16.00 -11.35
CA GLU A 566 24.26 -17.15 -10.43
C GLU A 566 23.27 -17.01 -9.25
N CYS A 567 23.22 -15.84 -8.62
CA CYS A 567 22.33 -15.59 -7.49
C CYS A 567 20.84 -15.64 -7.88
N GLN A 568 20.47 -15.07 -9.03
CA GLN A 568 19.07 -15.03 -9.49
C GLN A 568 18.59 -16.35 -10.12
N ALA A 569 19.47 -17.32 -10.37
CA ALA A 569 19.13 -18.57 -11.05
C ALA A 569 17.91 -19.28 -10.42
N PRO A 570 17.00 -19.88 -11.23
CA PRO A 570 17.09 -20.08 -12.67
C PRO A 570 16.59 -18.91 -13.54
N LYS A 571 16.27 -17.74 -12.96
CA LYS A 571 15.76 -16.57 -13.69
C LYS A 571 16.70 -16.13 -14.81
N ALA A 572 16.22 -16.19 -16.05
CA ALA A 572 16.83 -15.43 -17.14
C ALA A 572 16.57 -13.94 -16.90
N ILE A 573 17.59 -13.17 -16.53
CA ILE A 573 17.46 -11.74 -16.23
C ILE A 573 17.17 -10.95 -17.52
N LEU A 574 16.04 -10.23 -17.54
CA LEU A 574 15.69 -9.25 -18.57
C LEU A 574 16.10 -7.83 -18.16
N LEU A 575 15.98 -7.52 -16.86
CA LEU A 575 16.37 -6.23 -16.28
C LEU A 575 17.14 -6.43 -14.97
N ASP A 576 18.43 -6.09 -14.98
CA ASP A 576 19.21 -5.77 -13.77
C ASP A 576 18.82 -4.36 -13.30
N ILE A 577 17.90 -4.24 -12.35
CA ILE A 577 17.49 -2.94 -11.77
C ILE A 577 18.18 -2.63 -10.44
N GLY A 578 18.78 -3.64 -9.81
CA GLY A 578 19.45 -3.54 -8.52
C GLY A 578 20.82 -2.89 -8.59
N GLU A 579 21.53 -3.01 -9.73
CA GLU A 579 22.85 -2.43 -9.93
C GLU A 579 22.84 -1.21 -10.88
N ILE A 580 21.66 -0.66 -11.21
CA ILE A 580 21.50 0.56 -12.00
C ILE A 580 20.97 1.72 -11.13
N HIS A 581 21.85 2.70 -10.89
CA HIS A 581 21.61 3.88 -10.05
C HIS A 581 21.59 5.21 -10.82
N LYS A 582 21.40 5.17 -12.15
CA LYS A 582 21.36 6.37 -13.02
C LYS A 582 20.08 6.37 -13.88
N PRO A 583 19.38 7.52 -14.02
CA PRO A 583 19.61 8.81 -13.34
C PRO A 583 19.40 8.77 -11.81
N TYR A 584 18.67 7.78 -11.31
CA TYR A 584 18.54 7.38 -9.90
C TYR A 584 18.24 5.87 -9.85
N ASP A 585 17.91 5.31 -8.68
CA ASP A 585 17.58 3.88 -8.52
C ASP A 585 16.39 3.45 -9.40
N TRP A 586 16.55 2.34 -10.13
CA TRP A 586 15.48 1.80 -10.98
C TRP A 586 14.44 0.99 -10.21
N GLY A 587 14.83 0.34 -9.10
CA GLY A 587 13.97 -0.38 -8.17
C GLY A 587 14.51 -0.32 -6.73
N PRO A 588 13.76 -0.83 -5.73
CA PRO A 588 14.20 -0.81 -4.34
C PRO A 588 15.37 -1.77 -4.08
N SER A 589 16.39 -1.30 -3.37
CA SER A 589 17.39 -2.17 -2.71
C SER A 589 17.13 -2.33 -1.21
N ILE A 590 16.35 -1.40 -0.63
CA ILE A 590 15.93 -1.38 0.76
C ILE A 590 14.41 -1.44 0.77
N VAL A 591 13.83 -2.26 1.65
CA VAL A 591 12.38 -2.38 1.83
C VAL A 591 11.99 -2.14 3.28
N GLU A 592 10.75 -1.73 3.51
CA GLU A 592 10.22 -1.40 4.83
C GLU A 592 9.24 -2.49 5.31
N VAL A 593 9.53 -3.12 6.46
CA VAL A 593 8.68 -4.17 7.07
C VAL A 593 8.27 -3.79 8.49
N GLN A 594 7.03 -4.10 8.86
CA GLN A 594 6.43 -3.65 10.11
C GLN A 594 5.38 -4.66 10.62
N ILE A 595 5.27 -4.82 11.94
CA ILE A 595 4.14 -5.49 12.59
C ILE A 595 3.37 -4.48 13.43
N LEU A 596 2.05 -4.42 13.22
CA LEU A 596 1.10 -3.74 14.09
C LEU A 596 0.40 -4.79 14.96
N ARG A 597 0.27 -4.53 16.28
CA ARG A 597 -0.34 -5.44 17.23
C ARG A 597 -1.46 -4.76 18.02
N VAL A 598 -2.57 -5.47 18.21
CA VAL A 598 -3.54 -5.22 19.30
C VAL A 598 -4.02 -6.56 19.87
N GLY A 599 -3.76 -6.80 21.15
CA GLY A 599 -4.14 -8.06 21.80
C GLY A 599 -3.49 -9.27 21.13
N GLN A 600 -4.31 -10.20 20.65
CA GLN A 600 -3.92 -11.39 19.89
C GLN A 600 -3.93 -11.19 18.35
N LEU A 601 -4.27 -9.99 17.85
CA LEU A 601 -4.18 -9.64 16.43
C LEU A 601 -2.80 -9.04 16.08
N PHE A 602 -2.20 -9.56 15.03
CA PHE A 602 -0.90 -9.16 14.47
C PHE A 602 -1.06 -8.93 12.96
N ILE A 603 -0.84 -7.69 12.51
CA ILE A 603 -0.95 -7.29 11.10
C ILE A 603 0.47 -7.11 10.55
N LEU A 604 0.84 -7.95 9.59
CA LEU A 604 2.14 -7.95 8.92
C LEU A 604 2.07 -7.03 7.69
N ILE A 605 2.76 -5.90 7.76
CA ILE A 605 2.82 -4.90 6.70
C ILE A 605 3.97 -5.27 5.77
N VAL A 606 3.64 -5.74 4.56
CA VAL A 606 4.62 -6.36 3.65
C VAL A 606 4.88 -5.52 2.38
N PRO A 607 6.16 -5.32 2.01
CA PRO A 607 6.57 -4.47 0.88
C PRO A 607 6.56 -5.21 -0.46
N GLY A 608 5.44 -5.84 -0.78
CA GLY A 608 5.26 -6.58 -2.03
C GLY A 608 3.99 -7.43 -2.06
N GLU A 609 3.81 -8.14 -3.15
CA GLU A 609 2.66 -8.98 -3.45
C GLU A 609 3.03 -10.46 -3.23
N PHE A 610 2.63 -11.00 -2.08
CA PHE A 610 2.90 -12.39 -1.72
C PHE A 610 1.91 -13.31 -2.42
N THR A 611 2.42 -14.41 -3.01
CA THR A 611 1.57 -15.50 -3.51
C THR A 611 0.85 -16.22 -2.37
N THR A 612 -0.17 -17.00 -2.71
CA THR A 612 -1.00 -17.75 -1.78
C THR A 612 -0.16 -18.65 -0.88
N MET A 613 0.77 -19.45 -1.42
CA MET A 613 1.61 -20.30 -0.57
C MET A 613 2.73 -19.53 0.14
N ALA A 614 3.32 -18.50 -0.48
CA ALA A 614 4.32 -17.66 0.20
C ALA A 614 3.73 -16.95 1.43
N GLY A 615 2.51 -16.44 1.30
CA GLY A 615 1.76 -15.84 2.40
C GLY A 615 1.32 -16.84 3.47
N ARG A 616 0.86 -18.05 3.09
CA ARG A 616 0.57 -19.15 4.03
C ARG A 616 1.82 -19.53 4.85
N ARG A 617 2.98 -19.69 4.20
CA ARG A 617 4.27 -19.95 4.86
C ARG A 617 4.67 -18.82 5.83
N LEU A 618 4.46 -17.55 5.45
CA LEU A 618 4.71 -16.40 6.32
C LEU A 618 3.75 -16.37 7.54
N LYS A 619 2.43 -16.52 7.33
CA LYS A 619 1.41 -16.59 8.40
C LYS A 619 1.80 -17.66 9.43
N ARG A 620 2.17 -18.87 8.97
CA ARG A 620 2.61 -20.00 9.80
C ARG A 620 3.86 -19.69 10.62
N ALA A 621 4.98 -19.34 9.97
CA ALA A 621 6.26 -19.11 10.66
C ALA A 621 6.23 -17.92 11.64
N VAL A 622 5.38 -16.92 11.38
CA VAL A 622 5.18 -15.79 12.29
C VAL A 622 4.25 -16.16 13.45
N GLY A 623 3.18 -16.92 13.22
CA GLY A 623 2.32 -17.46 14.27
C GLY A 623 3.07 -18.36 15.26
N GLU A 624 3.86 -19.31 14.76
CA GLU A 624 4.75 -20.16 15.57
C GLU A 624 5.70 -19.32 16.44
N ALA A 625 6.31 -18.29 15.86
CA ALA A 625 7.20 -17.39 16.59
C ALA A 625 6.47 -16.55 17.63
N ILE A 626 5.23 -16.11 17.38
CA ILE A 626 4.40 -15.35 18.32
C ILE A 626 4.03 -16.21 19.55
N THR A 627 3.58 -17.44 19.32
CA THR A 627 3.28 -18.41 20.37
C THR A 627 4.54 -18.74 21.19
N LYS A 628 5.64 -19.11 20.53
CA LYS A 628 6.93 -19.38 21.21
C LYS A 628 7.52 -18.13 21.89
N ALA A 629 7.13 -16.93 21.48
CA ALA A 629 7.56 -15.69 22.10
C ALA A 629 6.82 -15.37 23.41
N GLY A 630 5.71 -16.06 23.72
CA GLY A 630 4.85 -15.79 24.88
C GLY A 630 4.08 -14.48 24.72
N LEU A 631 3.62 -14.17 23.50
CA LEU A 631 2.93 -12.92 23.20
C LEU A 631 1.40 -13.03 23.29
N VAL A 632 0.84 -14.24 23.13
CA VAL A 632 -0.58 -14.56 23.37
C VAL A 632 -0.71 -15.39 24.66
N GLU A 633 -1.92 -15.50 25.18
CA GLU A 633 -2.20 -16.30 26.38
C GLU A 633 -2.12 -17.81 26.10
N ASP A 634 -1.85 -18.62 27.11
CA ASP A 634 -1.71 -20.08 26.96
C ASP A 634 -3.02 -20.71 26.45
N GLY A 635 -3.00 -21.24 25.24
CA GLY A 635 -4.16 -21.82 24.55
C GLY A 635 -4.92 -20.85 23.63
N ALA A 636 -4.53 -19.58 23.55
CA ALA A 636 -5.08 -18.64 22.57
C ALA A 636 -4.28 -18.69 21.25
N GLU A 637 -4.97 -18.81 20.11
CA GLU A 637 -4.31 -18.76 18.79
C GLU A 637 -3.99 -17.31 18.37
N PRO A 638 -2.81 -17.04 17.78
CA PRO A 638 -2.47 -15.73 17.27
C PRO A 638 -3.15 -15.46 15.92
N ILE A 639 -3.93 -14.39 15.84
CA ILE A 639 -4.58 -13.96 14.60
C ILE A 639 -3.54 -13.19 13.77
N VAL A 640 -3.01 -13.82 12.72
CA VAL A 640 -1.98 -13.23 11.85
C VAL A 640 -2.58 -12.85 10.50
N GLN A 641 -2.72 -11.55 10.24
CA GLN A 641 -3.11 -11.01 8.93
C GLN A 641 -1.92 -10.41 8.19
N VAL A 642 -1.96 -10.47 6.86
CA VAL A 642 -0.93 -9.94 5.96
C VAL A 642 -1.55 -8.82 5.12
N SER A 643 -0.80 -7.74 4.90
CA SER A 643 -1.29 -6.55 4.21
C SER A 643 -0.18 -5.91 3.37
N GLY A 644 -0.36 -5.93 2.06
CA GLY A 644 0.55 -5.37 1.05
C GLY A 644 -0.09 -5.37 -0.34
N PRO A 645 0.49 -4.68 -1.34
CA PRO A 645 1.81 -4.05 -1.31
C PRO A 645 1.85 -2.73 -0.52
N ALA A 646 2.68 -2.70 0.53
CA ALA A 646 2.70 -1.63 1.53
C ALA A 646 4.08 -1.01 1.75
N SER A 647 4.12 0.28 2.05
CA SER A 647 5.32 1.09 2.34
C SER A 647 6.34 1.18 1.19
N THR A 648 6.97 0.07 0.77
CA THR A 648 7.84 0.01 -0.40
C THR A 648 7.26 -0.98 -1.41
N TYR A 649 7.18 -0.63 -2.69
CA TYR A 649 6.78 -1.58 -3.72
C TYR A 649 7.96 -2.45 -4.18
N GLY A 650 8.08 -3.66 -3.63
CA GLY A 650 9.09 -4.65 -3.98
C GLY A 650 8.69 -5.67 -5.04
N HIS A 651 7.64 -5.40 -5.83
CA HIS A 651 6.98 -6.37 -6.72
C HIS A 651 6.56 -7.64 -5.95
N TYR A 652 6.82 -8.84 -6.49
CA TYR A 652 6.22 -10.10 -6.02
C TYR A 652 7.10 -10.86 -5.01
N VAL A 653 6.48 -11.78 -4.27
CA VAL A 653 7.15 -12.75 -3.42
C VAL A 653 6.51 -14.13 -3.60
N THR A 654 7.19 -15.00 -4.32
CA THR A 654 6.83 -16.43 -4.49
C THR A 654 7.51 -17.33 -3.45
N THR A 655 7.12 -18.61 -3.39
CA THR A 655 7.96 -19.67 -2.81
C THR A 655 9.20 -19.94 -3.67
N GLU A 656 10.15 -20.75 -3.18
CA GLU A 656 11.34 -21.17 -3.96
C GLU A 656 10.90 -22.11 -5.11
N GLU A 657 9.87 -22.92 -4.87
CA GLU A 657 9.25 -23.84 -5.81
C GLU A 657 8.52 -23.12 -6.94
N GLU A 658 7.66 -22.15 -6.60
CA GLU A 658 7.00 -21.24 -7.56
C GLU A 658 8.02 -20.39 -8.33
N TYR A 659 9.08 -19.91 -7.64
CA TYR A 659 10.16 -19.13 -8.26
C TYR A 659 10.83 -19.92 -9.38
N ASN A 660 11.12 -21.21 -9.16
CA ASN A 660 11.79 -22.06 -10.14
C ASN A 660 11.00 -22.23 -11.47
N VAL A 661 9.69 -21.95 -11.47
CA VAL A 661 8.86 -21.98 -12.69
C VAL A 661 9.00 -20.71 -13.54
N GLN A 662 9.34 -19.57 -12.94
CA GLN A 662 9.50 -18.28 -13.63
C GLN A 662 8.29 -17.80 -14.46
N ARG A 663 7.05 -18.17 -14.06
CA ARG A 663 5.82 -17.41 -14.41
C ARG A 663 5.91 -15.95 -13.93
N TYR A 664 4.94 -15.11 -14.26
CA TYR A 664 5.03 -13.66 -14.04
C TYR A 664 5.47 -13.28 -12.62
N GLU A 665 4.88 -13.90 -11.58
CA GLU A 665 5.20 -13.66 -10.18
C GLU A 665 6.64 -14.09 -9.82
N GLY A 666 7.09 -15.25 -10.30
CA GLY A 666 8.46 -15.75 -10.05
C GLY A 666 9.53 -14.95 -10.80
N SER A 667 9.22 -14.55 -12.05
CA SER A 667 10.03 -13.60 -12.81
C SER A 667 10.10 -12.22 -12.13
N SER A 668 9.05 -11.84 -11.41
CA SER A 668 8.93 -10.53 -10.75
C SER A 668 9.35 -10.52 -9.28
N THR A 669 9.74 -11.67 -8.73
CA THR A 669 10.28 -11.78 -7.37
C THR A 669 11.70 -11.24 -7.34
N LEU A 670 11.87 -9.96 -6.94
CA LEU A 670 13.06 -9.17 -7.24
C LEU A 670 14.37 -9.75 -6.72
N PHE A 671 14.38 -10.24 -5.48
CA PHE A 671 15.61 -10.47 -4.70
C PHE A 671 16.11 -11.93 -4.77
N GLY A 672 15.73 -12.67 -5.81
CA GLY A 672 16.13 -14.06 -6.05
C GLY A 672 15.25 -15.10 -5.33
N PRO A 673 15.58 -16.40 -5.44
CA PRO A 673 14.75 -17.49 -4.91
C PRO A 673 14.48 -17.37 -3.40
N HIS A 674 15.48 -16.94 -2.62
CA HIS A 674 15.40 -16.86 -1.15
C HIS A 674 14.70 -15.60 -0.62
N THR A 675 13.95 -14.87 -1.48
CA THR A 675 13.21 -13.65 -1.09
C THR A 675 12.22 -13.93 0.04
N LEU A 676 11.44 -15.01 -0.05
CA LEU A 676 10.48 -15.39 0.99
C LEU A 676 11.16 -15.75 2.31
N GLU A 677 12.25 -16.53 2.28
CA GLU A 677 12.99 -16.91 3.48
C GLU A 677 13.54 -15.69 4.23
N ALA A 678 14.00 -14.66 3.50
CA ALA A 678 14.47 -13.41 4.11
C ALA A 678 13.34 -12.67 4.83
N TYR A 679 12.14 -12.60 4.25
CA TYR A 679 10.97 -12.05 4.96
C TYR A 679 10.59 -12.92 6.16
N MET A 680 10.55 -14.25 6.02
CA MET A 680 10.26 -15.16 7.15
C MET A 680 11.27 -14.98 8.30
N ASP A 681 12.58 -14.87 8.03
CA ASP A 681 13.61 -14.58 9.03
C ASP A 681 13.38 -13.23 9.72
N VAL A 682 13.15 -12.15 8.96
CA VAL A 682 12.98 -10.82 9.54
C VAL A 682 11.72 -10.74 10.40
N PHE A 683 10.56 -11.19 9.91
CA PHE A 683 9.33 -11.15 10.70
C PHE A 683 9.43 -12.04 11.94
N SER A 684 9.80 -13.32 11.79
CA SER A 684 9.79 -14.29 12.92
C SER A 684 10.95 -14.10 13.91
N ARG A 685 12.16 -13.73 13.45
CA ARG A 685 13.38 -13.69 14.28
C ARG A 685 13.82 -12.28 14.68
N ARG A 686 13.33 -11.21 14.03
CA ARG A 686 13.67 -9.80 14.35
C ARG A 686 12.47 -9.04 14.91
N LEU A 687 11.35 -9.00 14.18
CA LEU A 687 10.19 -8.19 14.56
C LEU A 687 9.39 -8.81 15.73
N VAL A 688 9.07 -10.10 15.68
CA VAL A 688 8.31 -10.77 16.74
C VAL A 688 8.98 -10.68 18.13
N PRO A 689 10.29 -10.95 18.31
CA PRO A 689 10.93 -10.77 19.61
C PRO A 689 10.87 -9.32 20.15
N ALA A 690 10.90 -8.33 19.26
CA ALA A 690 10.76 -6.92 19.61
C ALA A 690 9.34 -6.54 20.07
N LEU A 691 8.31 -7.37 19.85
CA LEU A 691 6.96 -7.13 20.35
C LEU A 691 6.78 -7.40 21.86
N ARG A 692 7.74 -8.08 22.51
CA ARG A 692 7.68 -8.36 23.96
C ARG A 692 7.66 -7.08 24.81
N GLN A 693 7.07 -7.18 26.00
CA GLN A 693 7.15 -6.11 27.01
C GLN A 693 8.61 -5.95 27.48
N GLY A 694 9.06 -4.70 27.65
CA GLY A 694 10.45 -4.40 28.05
C GLY A 694 11.54 -4.69 27.00
N ALA A 695 11.18 -5.23 25.83
CA ALA A 695 12.13 -5.38 24.72
C ALA A 695 12.66 -4.01 24.26
N ARG A 696 13.97 -3.95 23.95
CA ARG A 696 14.59 -2.77 23.35
C ARG A 696 13.99 -2.49 21.98
N ASP A 697 13.89 -1.22 21.62
CA ASP A 697 13.51 -0.82 20.26
C ASP A 697 14.55 -1.30 19.25
N LEU A 698 14.08 -1.65 18.05
CA LEU A 698 14.95 -2.02 16.94
C LEU A 698 15.64 -0.77 16.34
N PRO A 699 16.87 -0.91 15.84
CA PRO A 699 17.46 0.07 14.94
C PRO A 699 16.55 0.30 13.73
N ILE A 700 16.52 1.53 13.19
CA ILE A 700 15.72 1.83 11.98
C ILE A 700 16.10 0.92 10.81
N GLY A 701 17.37 0.52 10.73
CA GLY A 701 17.96 -0.09 9.55
C GLY A 701 18.48 0.98 8.56
N PRO A 702 18.99 0.58 7.39
CA PRO A 702 19.49 1.53 6.39
C PRO A 702 18.33 2.30 5.75
N GLN A 703 18.58 3.53 5.32
CA GLN A 703 17.62 4.34 4.55
C GLN A 703 18.40 5.17 3.52
N LYS A 704 17.97 5.15 2.26
CA LYS A 704 18.47 6.06 1.23
C LYS A 704 17.73 7.39 1.34
N SER A 705 18.45 8.51 1.21
CA SER A 705 17.82 9.81 1.00
C SER A 705 17.34 9.90 -0.45
N PHE A 706 16.08 10.30 -0.63
CA PHE A 706 15.47 10.53 -1.93
C PHE A 706 14.76 11.89 -1.94
N ASP A 707 14.65 12.49 -3.12
CA ASP A 707 13.99 13.77 -3.33
C ASP A 707 13.14 13.69 -4.61
N ILE A 708 11.84 13.50 -4.40
CA ILE A 708 10.83 13.39 -5.47
C ILE A 708 10.81 14.62 -6.39
N THR A 709 11.22 15.80 -5.90
CA THR A 709 11.28 17.02 -6.71
C THR A 709 12.41 16.96 -7.75
N LYS A 710 13.44 16.14 -7.53
CA LYS A 710 14.57 15.90 -8.45
C LYS A 710 14.37 14.69 -9.38
N ALA A 711 13.28 13.92 -9.21
CA ALA A 711 12.95 12.80 -10.09
C ALA A 711 12.72 13.25 -11.55
N TRP A 712 12.76 12.31 -12.49
CA TRP A 712 12.62 12.60 -13.91
C TRP A 712 11.15 12.91 -14.23
N LYS A 713 10.88 13.98 -14.99
CA LYS A 713 9.54 14.51 -15.25
C LYS A 713 9.46 14.94 -16.71
N LEU A 714 9.05 14.03 -17.60
CA LEU A 714 8.90 14.29 -19.04
C LEU A 714 7.45 14.62 -19.45
N LYS A 715 6.45 14.27 -18.63
CA LYS A 715 5.06 14.63 -18.89
C LYS A 715 4.85 16.13 -18.70
N THR A 716 4.36 16.80 -19.75
CA THR A 716 3.96 18.21 -19.70
C THR A 716 2.71 18.44 -18.85
N GLY A 717 2.66 19.59 -18.17
CA GLY A 717 1.41 20.12 -17.61
C GLY A 717 0.46 20.63 -18.70
N VAL A 718 -0.74 21.05 -18.33
CA VAL A 718 -1.66 21.75 -19.24
C VAL A 718 -0.97 23.01 -19.79
N VAL A 719 -1.00 23.22 -21.10
CA VAL A 719 -0.38 24.39 -21.74
C VAL A 719 -1.33 25.58 -21.66
N TYR A 720 -2.51 25.44 -22.25
CA TYR A 720 -3.67 26.33 -22.19
C TYR A 720 -4.93 25.54 -22.60
N ASP A 721 -6.10 26.14 -22.40
CA ASP A 721 -7.38 25.66 -22.92
C ASP A 721 -8.10 26.78 -23.69
N ASN A 722 -8.79 26.45 -24.78
CA ASN A 722 -9.71 27.35 -25.49
C ASN A 722 -11.04 26.61 -25.78
N PRO A 723 -12.20 27.28 -25.78
CA PRO A 723 -13.44 26.63 -26.22
C PRO A 723 -13.36 26.36 -27.74
N PRO A 724 -14.17 25.45 -28.30
CA PRO A 724 -14.33 25.32 -29.75
C PRO A 724 -14.72 26.65 -30.40
N ILE A 725 -14.38 26.83 -31.68
CA ILE A 725 -14.69 28.07 -32.40
C ILE A 725 -16.21 28.26 -32.47
N GLY A 726 -16.69 29.42 -32.02
CA GLY A 726 -18.12 29.74 -31.93
C GLY A 726 -18.77 29.44 -30.57
N HIS A 727 -18.04 28.81 -29.64
CA HIS A 727 -18.54 28.42 -28.32
C HIS A 727 -17.87 29.17 -27.17
N SER A 728 -18.51 29.15 -26.01
CA SER A 728 -17.93 29.52 -24.71
C SER A 728 -17.62 28.27 -23.86
N PHE A 729 -16.78 28.43 -22.83
CA PHE A 729 -16.64 27.41 -21.80
C PHE A 729 -17.94 27.28 -21.01
N GLY A 730 -18.42 26.06 -20.83
CA GLY A 730 -19.71 25.79 -20.19
C GLY A 730 -20.90 25.69 -21.14
N ASP A 731 -20.75 25.97 -22.44
CA ASP A 731 -21.81 25.71 -23.41
C ASP A 731 -22.22 24.23 -23.38
N VAL A 732 -23.52 23.94 -23.30
CA VAL A 732 -24.04 22.57 -23.39
C VAL A 732 -24.15 22.18 -24.86
N LEU A 733 -23.38 21.17 -25.27
CA LEU A 733 -23.36 20.62 -26.62
C LEU A 733 -24.47 19.59 -26.82
N ASP A 734 -24.62 18.67 -25.86
CA ASP A 734 -25.66 17.65 -25.83
C ASP A 734 -26.49 17.84 -24.55
N GLN A 735 -27.75 18.26 -24.71
CA GLN A 735 -28.70 18.51 -23.61
C GLN A 735 -29.44 17.21 -23.20
N PRO A 736 -29.89 17.08 -21.94
CA PRO A 736 -30.71 15.95 -21.52
C PRO A 736 -32.10 16.00 -22.18
N LEU A 737 -32.78 14.85 -22.25
CA LEU A 737 -34.19 14.77 -22.63
C LEU A 737 -35.08 15.42 -21.55
N LEU A 738 -36.27 15.88 -21.93
CA LEU A 738 -37.22 16.52 -21.02
C LEU A 738 -37.63 15.64 -19.82
N SER A 739 -37.65 14.32 -20.02
CA SER A 739 -38.06 13.34 -19.00
C SER A 739 -37.44 11.97 -19.27
N TYR A 740 -37.04 11.28 -18.20
CA TYR A 740 -36.60 9.88 -18.21
C TYR A 740 -37.47 9.04 -17.26
N PRO A 741 -37.78 7.78 -17.57
CA PRO A 741 -38.49 6.90 -16.65
C PRO A 741 -37.59 6.50 -15.48
N LEU A 742 -38.14 6.33 -14.28
CA LEU A 742 -37.44 5.64 -13.20
C LEU A 742 -37.29 4.13 -13.53
N PRO A 743 -36.16 3.49 -13.15
CA PRO A 743 -35.99 2.06 -13.36
C PRO A 743 -36.92 1.25 -12.45
N ASN A 744 -37.78 0.42 -13.04
CA ASN A 744 -38.67 -0.48 -12.29
C ASN A 744 -37.90 -1.64 -11.63
N SER A 745 -37.34 -1.40 -10.43
CA SER A 745 -36.69 -2.45 -9.63
C SER A 745 -36.76 -2.17 -8.13
N ASN A 746 -36.95 -3.22 -7.34
CA ASN A 746 -36.88 -3.18 -5.87
C ASN A 746 -35.44 -3.35 -5.34
N SER A 747 -34.41 -3.25 -6.19
CA SER A 747 -33.02 -3.27 -5.77
C SER A 747 -32.68 -2.14 -4.80
N SER A 748 -31.68 -2.39 -3.95
CA SER A 748 -31.01 -1.39 -3.12
C SER A 748 -29.50 -1.54 -3.26
N LEU A 749 -28.72 -0.61 -2.69
CA LEU A 749 -27.25 -0.73 -2.61
C LEU A 749 -26.78 -2.07 -2.01
N PHE A 750 -27.61 -2.73 -1.21
CA PHE A 750 -27.32 -4.01 -0.54
C PHE A 750 -27.96 -5.25 -1.19
N ASN A 751 -28.50 -5.14 -2.41
CA ASN A 751 -28.99 -6.29 -3.19
C ASN A 751 -27.84 -6.96 -3.98
N ASP A 752 -28.01 -8.23 -4.37
CA ASP A 752 -26.92 -9.04 -4.94
C ASP A 752 -26.75 -8.89 -6.47
N SER A 753 -27.73 -8.28 -7.14
CA SER A 753 -27.64 -7.98 -8.58
C SER A 753 -26.71 -6.79 -8.83
N PRO A 754 -25.77 -6.87 -9.80
CA PRO A 754 -25.03 -5.71 -10.26
C PRO A 754 -25.95 -4.71 -10.99
N THR A 755 -25.48 -3.49 -11.18
CA THR A 755 -26.15 -2.47 -11.99
C THR A 755 -26.33 -2.98 -13.42
N THR A 756 -27.56 -2.85 -13.94
CA THR A 756 -27.91 -3.13 -15.34
C THR A 756 -28.05 -1.81 -16.09
N SER A 757 -27.62 -1.75 -17.34
CA SER A 757 -27.84 -0.58 -18.19
C SER A 757 -29.34 -0.27 -18.29
N SER A 758 -29.75 0.98 -18.09
CA SER A 758 -31.16 1.39 -18.07
C SER A 758 -31.53 2.23 -19.29
N THR A 759 -32.81 2.20 -19.66
CA THR A 759 -33.40 3.24 -20.53
C THR A 759 -33.44 4.62 -19.87
N SER A 760 -33.19 4.67 -18.55
CA SER A 760 -33.03 5.87 -17.74
C SER A 760 -31.66 6.54 -17.85
N ASN A 761 -30.69 5.97 -18.57
CA ASN A 761 -29.31 6.50 -18.61
C ASN A 761 -29.26 7.92 -19.18
N ILE A 762 -28.73 8.86 -18.39
CA ILE A 762 -28.67 10.30 -18.74
C ILE A 762 -27.24 10.68 -19.09
N THR A 763 -27.06 11.32 -20.23
CA THR A 763 -25.76 11.88 -20.65
C THR A 763 -25.94 13.36 -21.01
N VAL A 764 -25.03 14.21 -20.52
CA VAL A 764 -24.98 15.64 -20.86
C VAL A 764 -23.54 16.01 -21.22
N THR A 765 -23.35 16.67 -22.37
CA THR A 765 -22.03 17.12 -22.84
C THR A 765 -21.90 18.63 -22.71
N PHE A 766 -20.80 19.09 -22.10
CA PHE A 766 -20.40 20.49 -21.95
C PHE A 766 -19.10 20.78 -22.72
N VAL A 767 -18.90 22.04 -23.14
CA VAL A 767 -17.59 22.56 -23.52
C VAL A 767 -16.73 22.68 -22.26
N GLY A 768 -15.69 21.85 -22.18
CA GLY A 768 -14.88 21.66 -20.98
C GLY A 768 -13.42 22.11 -21.15
N ALA A 769 -12.79 22.41 -20.04
CA ALA A 769 -11.33 22.56 -19.93
C ALA A 769 -10.69 21.27 -19.39
N ASN A 770 -9.36 21.19 -19.41
CA ASN A 770 -8.63 20.05 -18.88
C ASN A 770 -8.71 19.94 -17.33
N PRO A 771 -9.24 18.83 -16.76
CA PRO A 771 -9.33 18.62 -15.30
C PRO A 771 -8.02 18.77 -14.51
N ARG A 772 -6.85 18.59 -15.14
CA ARG A 772 -5.54 18.76 -14.48
C ARG A 772 -5.25 20.22 -14.09
N ASN A 773 -6.09 21.19 -14.48
CA ASN A 773 -6.00 22.54 -13.95
C ASN A 773 -6.42 22.62 -12.47
N ASN A 774 -7.35 21.77 -12.02
CA ASN A 774 -7.80 21.73 -10.64
C ASN A 774 -8.37 20.34 -10.32
N LEU A 775 -7.67 19.56 -9.49
CA LEU A 775 -8.08 18.20 -9.10
C LEU A 775 -9.39 18.15 -8.30
N ARG A 776 -9.82 19.31 -7.75
CA ARG A 776 -11.03 19.44 -6.95
C ARG A 776 -11.07 18.42 -5.80
N LEU A 777 -9.92 18.22 -5.16
CA LEU A 777 -9.80 17.34 -4.00
C LEU A 777 -10.81 17.77 -2.92
N GLU A 778 -11.64 16.83 -2.50
CA GLU A 778 -12.73 17.04 -1.52
C GLU A 778 -13.85 17.98 -1.97
N GLY A 779 -13.88 18.32 -3.26
CA GLY A 779 -15.02 18.89 -3.96
C GLY A 779 -15.54 17.91 -5.01
N THR A 780 -16.08 18.44 -6.11
CA THR A 780 -16.55 17.66 -7.25
C THR A 780 -16.35 18.42 -8.56
N TYR A 781 -16.22 17.70 -9.68
CA TYR A 781 -16.28 18.24 -11.04
C TYR A 781 -17.73 18.50 -11.49
N PHE A 782 -18.71 17.81 -10.91
CA PHE A 782 -20.12 18.01 -11.24
C PHE A 782 -21.08 17.61 -10.11
N GLU A 783 -22.28 18.17 -10.14
CA GLU A 783 -23.39 17.83 -9.25
C GLU A 783 -24.61 17.46 -10.08
N ILE A 784 -25.34 16.44 -9.64
CA ILE A 784 -26.70 16.16 -10.09
C ILE A 784 -27.60 16.70 -8.99
N GLN A 785 -28.30 17.79 -9.29
CA GLN A 785 -29.14 18.49 -8.33
C GLN A 785 -30.60 18.14 -8.57
N ARG A 786 -31.35 17.90 -7.50
CA ARG A 786 -32.82 17.73 -7.51
C ARG A 786 -33.46 19.01 -6.95
N TYR A 787 -34.57 19.44 -7.54
CA TYR A 787 -35.43 20.47 -6.97
C TYR A 787 -36.35 19.85 -5.91
N ASP A 788 -36.38 20.40 -4.71
CA ASP A 788 -37.10 19.83 -3.56
C ASP A 788 -38.41 20.56 -3.22
N ASP A 789 -39.19 19.98 -2.30
CA ASP A 789 -40.49 20.51 -1.87
C ASP A 789 -40.39 21.87 -1.13
N SER A 790 -39.18 22.28 -0.72
CA SER A 790 -38.92 23.61 -0.16
C SER A 790 -38.69 24.69 -1.22
N GLY A 791 -38.59 24.30 -2.50
CA GLY A 791 -38.30 25.18 -3.63
C GLY A 791 -36.81 25.46 -3.82
N THR A 792 -35.95 24.53 -3.41
CA THR A 792 -34.49 24.69 -3.54
C THR A 792 -33.83 23.56 -4.31
N TRP A 793 -32.65 23.84 -4.88
CA TRP A 793 -31.82 22.83 -5.54
C TRP A 793 -30.88 22.19 -4.51
N VAL A 794 -31.06 20.89 -4.28
CA VAL A 794 -30.23 20.08 -3.37
C VAL A 794 -29.37 19.10 -4.16
N VAL A 795 -28.14 18.87 -3.71
CA VAL A 795 -27.22 17.90 -4.34
C VAL A 795 -27.70 16.48 -4.04
N GLU A 796 -28.04 15.73 -5.08
CA GLU A 796 -28.55 14.36 -4.99
C GLU A 796 -27.46 13.35 -5.43
N ARG A 797 -26.59 13.68 -6.39
CA ARG A 797 -25.36 12.92 -6.72
C ARG A 797 -24.17 13.85 -7.06
N THR A 798 -22.97 13.29 -7.06
CA THR A 798 -21.67 13.93 -7.36
C THR A 798 -20.71 12.91 -7.98
N ASP A 799 -19.56 13.37 -8.52
CA ASP A 799 -18.48 12.53 -9.06
C ASP A 799 -17.85 11.50 -8.09
N GLY A 800 -18.29 11.50 -6.83
CA GLY A 800 -17.95 10.50 -5.83
C GLY A 800 -18.84 9.25 -5.85
N HIS A 801 -19.91 9.20 -6.65
CA HIS A 801 -20.90 8.11 -6.70
C HIS A 801 -20.64 7.14 -7.85
N HIS A 802 -20.68 5.83 -7.57
CA HIS A 802 -20.46 4.74 -8.54
C HIS A 802 -21.43 4.71 -9.74
N SER A 803 -22.62 5.29 -9.58
CA SER A 803 -23.68 5.45 -10.57
C SER A 803 -23.46 6.63 -11.52
N THR A 804 -22.36 7.36 -11.37
CA THR A 804 -22.06 8.54 -12.19
C THR A 804 -20.68 8.41 -12.83
N THR A 805 -20.51 9.00 -14.01
CA THR A 805 -19.24 9.00 -14.73
C THR A 805 -18.95 10.37 -15.32
N MET A 806 -17.66 10.68 -15.48
CA MET A 806 -17.19 11.84 -16.22
C MET A 806 -16.17 11.38 -17.25
N ARG A 807 -16.42 11.66 -18.52
CA ARG A 807 -15.46 11.57 -19.61
C ARG A 807 -15.01 12.95 -20.04
N TRP A 808 -13.73 13.06 -20.37
CA TRP A 808 -13.14 14.24 -20.98
C TRP A 808 -12.47 13.84 -22.29
N THR A 809 -12.62 14.68 -23.32
CA THR A 809 -12.06 14.40 -24.65
C THR A 809 -11.44 15.65 -25.22
N ARG A 810 -10.16 15.59 -25.58
CA ARG A 810 -9.49 16.63 -26.38
C ARG A 810 -10.09 16.61 -27.79
N THR A 811 -10.78 17.68 -28.17
CA THR A 811 -11.42 17.81 -29.50
C THR A 811 -10.49 18.49 -30.51
N ASN A 812 -9.49 19.25 -30.05
CA ASN A 812 -8.42 19.77 -30.89
C ASN A 812 -7.14 20.00 -30.05
N GLU A 813 -6.04 19.33 -30.37
CA GLU A 813 -4.77 19.46 -29.64
C GLU A 813 -4.13 20.85 -29.81
N LEU A 814 -4.01 21.32 -31.05
CA LEU A 814 -3.32 22.58 -31.39
C LEU A 814 -4.10 23.81 -30.90
N HIS A 815 -5.43 23.74 -30.88
CA HIS A 815 -6.28 24.80 -30.31
C HIS A 815 -6.45 24.66 -28.79
N GLY A 816 -6.15 23.50 -28.21
CA GLY A 816 -6.36 23.22 -26.78
C GLY A 816 -7.83 23.05 -26.38
N SER A 817 -8.71 22.65 -27.31
CA SER A 817 -10.15 22.49 -27.04
C SER A 817 -10.53 21.10 -26.57
N SER A 818 -11.54 21.02 -25.71
CA SER A 818 -12.08 19.77 -25.17
C SER A 818 -13.58 19.82 -24.90
N LYS A 819 -14.21 18.64 -24.82
CA LYS A 819 -15.54 18.45 -24.26
C LYS A 819 -15.45 17.65 -22.94
N VAL A 820 -16.44 17.84 -22.07
CA VAL A 820 -16.71 17.00 -20.90
C VAL A 820 -18.09 16.37 -21.10
N GLU A 821 -18.19 15.08 -20.85
CA GLU A 821 -19.40 14.27 -20.98
C GLU A 821 -19.68 13.67 -19.60
N ILE A 822 -20.84 13.97 -19.03
CA ILE A 822 -21.25 13.49 -17.70
C ILE A 822 -22.38 12.49 -17.89
N GLY A 823 -22.19 11.28 -17.36
CA GLY A 823 -23.16 10.18 -17.40
C GLY A 823 -23.76 9.91 -16.01
N TRP A 824 -25.03 9.53 -15.97
CA TRP A 824 -25.72 9.05 -14.77
C TRP A 824 -26.57 7.82 -15.11
N ASP A 825 -26.20 6.69 -14.51
CA ASP A 825 -27.00 5.49 -14.42
C ASP A 825 -27.99 5.67 -13.26
N VAL A 826 -29.20 6.18 -13.56
CA VAL A 826 -30.23 6.50 -12.56
C VAL A 826 -30.56 5.25 -11.73
N GLU A 827 -30.39 5.32 -10.41
CA GLU A 827 -30.64 4.16 -9.56
C GLU A 827 -32.13 3.95 -9.26
N PRO A 828 -32.62 2.71 -9.07
CA PRO A 828 -34.05 2.43 -8.87
C PRO A 828 -34.69 3.12 -7.63
N TRP A 829 -33.88 3.43 -6.61
CA TRP A 829 -34.30 4.15 -5.40
C TRP A 829 -34.23 5.68 -5.53
N THR A 830 -33.96 6.21 -6.71
CA THR A 830 -33.94 7.65 -6.99
C THR A 830 -35.35 8.23 -6.88
N LYS A 831 -35.47 9.40 -6.24
CA LYS A 831 -36.76 10.07 -6.04
C LYS A 831 -37.28 10.64 -7.38
N PRO A 832 -38.55 10.47 -7.75
CA PRO A 832 -39.13 11.20 -8.87
C PRO A 832 -39.11 12.71 -8.57
N GLY A 833 -39.02 13.53 -9.61
CA GLY A 833 -38.91 14.99 -9.44
C GLY A 833 -38.22 15.69 -10.61
N LEU A 834 -37.93 16.98 -10.40
CA LEU A 834 -37.21 17.83 -11.35
C LEU A 834 -35.72 17.86 -11.02
N TYR A 835 -34.88 17.76 -12.04
CA TYR A 835 -33.43 17.55 -11.95
C TYR A 835 -32.65 18.44 -12.93
N ARG A 836 -31.37 18.66 -12.64
CA ARG A 836 -30.39 19.27 -13.55
C ARG A 836 -28.97 18.79 -13.24
N ILE A 837 -28.08 18.85 -14.22
CA ILE A 837 -26.64 18.61 -14.03
C ILE A 837 -25.90 19.95 -14.04
N VAL A 838 -25.08 20.19 -13.02
CA VAL A 838 -24.19 21.35 -12.91
C VAL A 838 -22.75 20.87 -13.08
N TYR A 839 -22.03 21.40 -14.07
CA TYR A 839 -20.62 21.11 -14.33
C TYR A 839 -19.75 22.27 -13.83
N TYR A 840 -18.63 21.95 -13.19
CA TYR A 840 -17.64 22.89 -12.69
C TYR A 840 -16.28 22.64 -13.33
N GLY A 841 -15.83 23.59 -14.16
CA GLY A 841 -14.55 23.53 -14.85
C GLY A 841 -13.55 24.58 -14.38
N ASP A 842 -12.28 24.33 -14.65
CA ASP A 842 -11.17 25.24 -14.38
C ASP A 842 -10.34 25.36 -15.65
N ARG A 843 -10.28 26.54 -16.27
CA ARG A 843 -9.65 26.77 -17.58
C ARG A 843 -8.33 27.52 -17.46
N LYS A 844 -7.31 27.08 -18.21
CA LYS A 844 -5.99 27.75 -18.24
C LYS A 844 -5.90 28.75 -19.38
N THR A 845 -5.89 30.03 -19.05
CA THR A 845 -5.88 31.13 -20.02
C THR A 845 -4.58 31.14 -20.84
N PRO A 846 -4.64 31.21 -22.19
CA PRO A 846 -3.46 31.34 -23.04
C PRO A 846 -2.51 32.49 -22.65
N PHE A 847 -1.22 32.31 -22.92
CA PHE A 847 -0.09 33.21 -22.66
C PHE A 847 0.17 33.59 -21.19
N THR A 848 -0.86 33.95 -20.44
CA THR A 848 -0.78 34.28 -19.00
C THR A 848 -0.65 33.05 -18.11
N GLY A 849 -1.12 31.88 -18.58
CA GLY A 849 -1.16 30.64 -17.80
C GLY A 849 -2.11 30.68 -16.59
N LYS A 850 -2.88 31.75 -16.40
CA LYS A 850 -3.77 31.92 -15.24
C LYS A 850 -4.98 31.00 -15.35
N ILE A 851 -5.16 30.16 -14.33
CA ILE A 851 -6.33 29.30 -14.18
C ILE A 851 -7.50 30.14 -13.66
N GLN A 852 -8.69 29.91 -14.20
CA GLN A 852 -9.94 30.58 -13.82
C GLN A 852 -11.07 29.54 -13.77
N PRO A 853 -11.87 29.48 -12.70
CA PRO A 853 -13.03 28.60 -12.64
C PRO A 853 -14.15 29.11 -13.55
N PHE A 854 -15.04 28.21 -13.94
CA PHE A 854 -16.35 28.48 -14.54
C PHE A 854 -17.33 27.38 -14.14
N ASP A 855 -18.60 27.72 -14.07
CA ASP A 855 -19.72 26.81 -13.88
C ASP A 855 -20.62 26.77 -15.12
N ALA A 856 -21.38 25.69 -15.24
CA ALA A 856 -22.32 25.44 -16.33
C ALA A 856 -23.49 24.60 -15.81
N THR A 857 -24.68 24.78 -16.36
CA THR A 857 -25.89 24.06 -15.93
C THR A 857 -26.65 23.56 -17.16
N SER A 858 -27.12 22.31 -17.12
CA SER A 858 -27.97 21.73 -18.17
C SER A 858 -29.35 22.37 -18.19
N ASN A 859 -30.13 22.09 -19.24
CA ASN A 859 -31.58 22.19 -19.14
C ASN A 859 -32.10 21.30 -18.01
N GLU A 860 -33.24 21.69 -17.44
CA GLU A 860 -33.94 20.93 -16.40
C GLU A 860 -34.71 19.76 -17.04
N PHE A 861 -34.78 18.62 -16.35
CA PHE A 861 -35.44 17.39 -16.81
C PHE A 861 -36.14 16.66 -15.65
N TYR A 862 -37.16 15.85 -15.97
CA TYR A 862 -37.90 15.09 -14.97
C TYR A 862 -37.47 13.63 -14.87
N LEU A 863 -37.54 13.06 -13.67
CA LEU A 863 -37.63 11.62 -13.43
C LEU A 863 -39.08 11.27 -13.05
N VAL A 864 -39.67 10.29 -13.75
CA VAL A 864 -41.11 9.94 -13.70
C VAL A 864 -41.39 8.45 -13.60
#